data_AF-A0A6G9YAP4-F1
#
_entry.id   AF-A0A6G9YAP4-F1
#
_cell.length_a   1.000
_cell.length_b   1.000
_cell.length_c   1.000
_cell.angle_alpha   90.00
_cell.angle_beta   90.00
_cell.angle_gamma   90.00
#
_symmetry.space_group_name_H-M   'P 1'
#
loop_
_entity.id
_entity.type
_entity.pdbx_description
1 polymer ?
#
loop_
_entity_poly.entity_id
_entity_poly.type
_entity_poly.pdbx_seq_one_letter_code
_entity_poly.pdbx_strand_id
1 'polypeptide(L)'
;MRRYAWYDAAGAADLSLRRAECGSLVVDVGPVPTDHVSMAYTDDYDVDEPKDLPILSPLTDIQGQALYPPIDDYAFLSDCETNCLIASNGAVEWMCVPRPDSPSVFGAMLDRSAGHFRIGPYGVNVPAARRYLPGGMILETTWQTETGWLIVRDALVLGPWHNNDQRSRTHRRTPMDWDAEHLLLRTVKCVNGTVELEMSCEPAFDYHRAGARWQYTGKVYEEATAVCAGDPSTCPTLVLTTDLRLGLEGREARARTRMQEGDEVFVALTWSELPAPRTYEDAAQKMWQTTEYWRQWVTLGNFPDHPWRGYLQRSALTLKGLTYAPTGALLAAATTSLPETPAGERNWDYRYTWVRDSSFALWGLYTLGLDREADDFFAFLNDATTDENGDAVPLQVLYGIGGERDITETTLDNLGGYDQARPVRIGNGAYNQDQHDIWGTMLDAVYLHVKSRQQVPETLWPLLERQVHAAIAKWREPDRGIWEVRGEPQHFTSSKVMCWVALDRGAKLAELHGQIERATEWYAIADEIKADILTNGVTGTGVFTQTYGGETLDASLLLVVLVRFLPPDDHRVRATVLSIADRLTENGLVLRYRTETTDDGLSGAEGSFTICSFWLVSALVEIGELQRAKHLCERLLGYASPLQLYAEEIDSRSGRHLGNFPQAFTHLALINAVTHVIRAEESRDAGQFQPAHGPSGH
;
A
#
# COMPACT_ATOMS: atom_id res chain seq x y z
N MET A 1 -17.64 -27.39 -32.76
CA MET A 1 -17.93 -28.77 -33.19
C MET A 1 -16.70 -29.65 -32.96
N ARG A 2 -16.81 -30.62 -32.02
CA ARG A 2 -15.86 -31.73 -31.71
C ARG A 2 -14.43 -31.31 -31.28
N ARG A 3 -13.80 -31.86 -30.25
CA ARG A 3 -14.05 -32.88 -29.22
C ARG A 3 -12.87 -32.74 -28.23
N TYR A 4 -13.12 -32.85 -26.92
CA TYR A 4 -12.54 -33.89 -26.04
C TYR A 4 -13.14 -33.71 -24.64
N ALA A 5 -14.15 -34.53 -24.36
CA ALA A 5 -14.57 -34.91 -23.02
C ALA A 5 -13.99 -36.30 -22.75
N TRP A 6 -13.71 -36.63 -21.49
CA TRP A 6 -13.91 -37.92 -20.80
C TRP A 6 -13.05 -37.91 -19.52
N TYR A 7 -13.68 -37.78 -18.36
CA TYR A 7 -13.80 -38.87 -17.39
C TYR A 7 -14.70 -38.43 -16.23
N ASP A 8 -15.78 -39.16 -16.02
CA ASP A 8 -16.56 -39.11 -14.79
C ASP A 8 -17.07 -40.52 -14.45
N ALA A 9 -17.11 -40.79 -13.14
CA ALA A 9 -17.76 -41.87 -12.39
C ALA A 9 -17.35 -43.35 -12.60
N ALA A 10 -16.85 -43.99 -11.54
CA ALA A 10 -17.65 -44.84 -10.63
C ALA A 10 -16.79 -45.63 -9.63
N GLY A 11 -17.24 -45.76 -8.38
CA GLY A 11 -16.75 -46.82 -7.48
C GLY A 11 -16.90 -46.54 -5.99
N ALA A 12 -18.09 -46.77 -5.44
CA ALA A 12 -18.34 -46.84 -4.00
C ALA A 12 -17.64 -48.08 -3.38
N ALA A 13 -17.02 -47.89 -2.20
CA ALA A 13 -16.76 -48.98 -1.25
C ALA A 13 -16.68 -48.40 0.17
N ASP A 14 -17.46 -49.00 1.07
CA ASP A 14 -17.68 -48.64 2.46
C ASP A 14 -16.82 -49.51 3.41
N LEU A 15 -16.57 -48.96 4.61
CA LEU A 15 -16.13 -49.59 5.87
C LEU A 15 -14.77 -50.31 5.97
N SER A 16 -13.84 -49.73 6.75
CA SER A 16 -13.52 -50.28 8.09
C SER A 16 -12.62 -49.35 8.92
N LEU A 17 -13.09 -49.04 10.12
CA LEU A 17 -12.33 -48.44 11.22
C LEU A 17 -11.18 -49.35 11.65
N ARG A 18 -9.96 -48.80 11.73
CA ARG A 18 -8.91 -49.33 12.61
C ARG A 18 -8.40 -48.20 13.51
N ARG A 19 -8.71 -48.33 14.80
CA ARG A 19 -8.06 -47.65 15.91
C ARG A 19 -6.55 -47.97 15.86
N ALA A 20 -5.72 -46.93 15.89
CA ALA A 20 -4.31 -47.06 16.24
C ALA A 20 -4.14 -46.47 17.65
N GLU A 21 -3.77 -47.33 18.59
CA GLU A 21 -3.37 -46.98 19.96
C GLU A 21 -2.04 -46.22 19.91
N CYS A 22 -1.99 -45.03 20.51
CA CYS A 22 -0.73 -44.30 20.71
C CYS A 22 -0.24 -44.57 22.14
N GLY A 23 0.84 -45.33 22.25
CA GLY A 23 1.50 -45.67 23.51
C GLY A 23 2.20 -44.47 24.12
N SER A 24 1.91 -44.22 25.39
CA SER A 24 2.57 -43.28 26.28
C SER A 24 4.02 -43.70 26.57
N LEU A 25 4.98 -42.83 26.29
CA LEU A 25 6.35 -42.92 26.82
C LEU A 25 6.47 -41.92 27.99
N VAL A 26 6.35 -42.47 29.20
CA VAL A 26 6.63 -41.77 30.46
C VAL A 26 8.13 -41.87 30.70
N VAL A 27 8.82 -40.73 30.78
CA VAL A 27 10.20 -40.66 31.29
C VAL A 27 10.14 -40.18 32.72
N ASP A 28 10.58 -41.06 33.61
CA ASP A 28 10.66 -40.93 35.05
C ASP A 28 11.84 -40.02 35.43
N VAL A 29 11.59 -38.92 36.15
CA VAL A 29 12.64 -38.02 36.66
C VAL A 29 12.50 -37.95 38.18
N GLY A 30 13.37 -38.68 38.87
CA GLY A 30 13.45 -38.70 40.34
C GLY A 30 13.89 -37.37 40.96
N PRO A 31 13.68 -37.17 42.27
CA PRO A 31 13.83 -35.88 42.92
C PRO A 31 15.28 -35.53 43.24
N VAL A 32 15.66 -34.28 42.98
CA VAL A 32 16.95 -33.69 43.41
C VAL A 32 16.72 -32.88 44.70
N PRO A 33 17.60 -32.96 45.73
CA PRO A 33 17.37 -32.34 47.03
C PRO A 33 17.69 -30.83 47.03
N THR A 34 16.92 -30.10 47.82
CA THR A 34 17.13 -28.69 48.17
C THR A 34 18.05 -28.57 49.38
N ASP A 35 19.27 -28.07 49.20
CA ASP A 35 20.09 -27.55 50.30
C ASP A 35 20.23 -26.03 50.19
N HIS A 36 19.71 -25.35 51.22
CA HIS A 36 19.93 -23.93 51.45
C HIS A 36 21.33 -23.73 52.03
N VAL A 37 22.16 -22.93 51.34
CA VAL A 37 23.36 -22.33 51.93
C VAL A 37 23.33 -20.82 51.69
N SER A 38 23.24 -20.08 52.79
CA SER A 38 23.49 -18.64 52.85
C SER A 38 25.00 -18.38 52.93
N MET A 39 25.56 -17.60 52.02
CA MET A 39 26.77 -16.81 52.29
C MET A 39 26.73 -15.51 51.51
N ALA A 40 26.85 -14.41 52.25
CA ALA A 40 27.05 -13.07 51.75
C ALA A 40 28.48 -12.91 51.21
N TYR A 41 28.63 -12.21 50.09
CA TYR A 41 29.88 -11.52 49.73
C TYR A 41 29.53 -10.17 49.09
N THR A 42 30.30 -9.18 49.52
CA THR A 42 30.28 -7.75 49.20
C THR A 42 31.04 -7.42 47.92
N ASP A 43 30.52 -6.38 47.25
CA ASP A 43 31.14 -5.29 46.48
C ASP A 43 31.89 -5.50 45.16
N ASP A 44 31.58 -4.53 44.29
CA ASP A 44 32.32 -3.93 43.18
C ASP A 44 32.37 -4.64 41.82
N TYR A 45 31.34 -4.38 41.01
CA TYR A 45 31.52 -4.07 39.59
C TYR A 45 30.58 -2.93 39.17
N ASP A 46 31.18 -1.76 38.96
CA ASP A 46 30.58 -0.59 38.31
C ASP A 46 30.25 -0.96 36.85
N VAL A 47 28.97 -1.02 36.53
CA VAL A 47 28.46 -1.00 35.16
C VAL A 47 27.52 0.18 35.08
N ASP A 48 27.95 1.22 34.38
CA ASP A 48 27.12 2.38 34.02
C ASP A 48 25.87 1.89 33.27
N GLU A 49 24.76 1.77 33.99
CA GLU A 49 23.43 1.71 33.38
C GLU A 49 23.15 3.08 32.73
N PRO A 50 22.80 3.15 31.43
CA PRO A 50 22.32 4.38 30.85
C PRO A 50 20.95 4.71 31.47
N LYS A 51 20.98 5.53 32.52
CA LYS A 51 19.83 6.29 32.99
C LYS A 51 19.51 7.33 31.93
N ASP A 52 18.48 7.05 31.14
CA ASP A 52 17.62 7.96 30.39
C ASP A 52 17.23 7.34 29.04
N LEU A 53 16.41 6.28 29.10
CA LEU A 53 15.59 5.86 27.97
C LEU A 53 14.17 6.37 28.22
N PRO A 54 13.65 7.36 27.47
CA PRO A 54 12.24 7.64 27.49
C PRO A 54 11.52 6.45 26.84
N ILE A 55 10.85 5.64 27.67
CA ILE A 55 9.88 4.67 27.18
C ILE A 55 8.74 5.48 26.57
N LEU A 56 8.66 5.49 25.23
CA LEU A 56 7.51 5.97 24.47
C LEU A 56 6.33 5.03 24.76
N SER A 57 5.66 5.25 25.89
CA SER A 57 4.42 4.55 26.19
C SER A 57 3.29 5.21 25.38
N PRO A 58 2.50 4.45 24.61
CA PRO A 58 1.25 4.98 24.08
C PRO A 58 0.38 5.47 25.23
N LEU A 59 -0.44 6.50 24.97
CA LEU A 59 -1.47 6.90 25.91
C LEU A 59 -2.40 5.70 26.12
N THR A 60 -2.48 5.27 27.37
CA THR A 60 -3.29 4.14 27.78
C THR A 60 -4.60 4.64 28.37
N ASP A 61 -5.72 4.01 28.01
CA ASP A 61 -6.99 4.25 28.72
C ASP A 61 -6.84 3.82 30.21
N ILE A 62 -7.85 4.08 31.04
CA ILE A 62 -7.94 3.74 32.47
C ILE A 62 -7.60 2.25 32.75
N GLN A 63 -7.63 1.40 31.72
CA GLN A 63 -7.29 -0.03 31.77
C GLN A 63 -5.90 -0.40 31.21
N GLY A 64 -5.03 0.55 30.84
CA GLY A 64 -3.67 0.25 30.37
C GLY A 64 -3.55 -0.15 28.89
N GLN A 65 -4.59 0.05 28.07
CA GLN A 65 -4.58 -0.25 26.62
C GLN A 65 -4.34 1.01 25.79
N ALA A 66 -3.46 0.93 24.78
CA ALA A 66 -3.27 2.00 23.81
C ALA A 66 -4.61 2.42 23.19
N LEU A 67 -4.90 3.73 23.18
CA LEU A 67 -6.18 4.28 22.67
C LEU A 67 -6.42 4.00 21.18
N TYR A 68 -5.34 3.80 20.40
CA TYR A 68 -5.38 3.54 18.97
C TYR A 68 -4.71 2.19 18.65
N PRO A 69 -5.27 1.38 17.74
CA PRO A 69 -4.55 0.25 17.17
C PRO A 69 -3.24 0.70 16.51
N PRO A 70 -2.16 -0.11 16.56
CA PRO A 70 -0.98 0.10 15.72
C PRO A 70 -1.37 0.19 14.24
N ILE A 71 -0.66 1.01 13.46
CA ILE A 71 -0.97 1.24 12.03
C ILE A 71 -0.91 -0.08 11.24
N ASP A 72 0.08 -0.92 11.54
CA ASP A 72 0.26 -2.24 10.94
C ASP A 72 -0.79 -3.28 11.38
N ASP A 73 -1.61 -2.99 12.38
CA ASP A 73 -2.69 -3.87 12.79
C ASP A 73 -3.98 -3.67 11.96
N TYR A 74 -4.03 -2.68 11.07
CA TYR A 74 -5.17 -2.52 10.18
C TYR A 74 -5.14 -3.51 9.01
N ALA A 75 -6.30 -4.11 8.71
CA ALA A 75 -6.54 -4.78 7.45
C ALA A 75 -7.05 -3.77 6.42
N PHE A 76 -6.62 -3.88 5.18
CA PHE A 76 -7.06 -3.09 4.04
C PHE A 76 -8.05 -3.88 3.18
N LEU A 77 -9.20 -3.28 2.82
CA LEU A 77 -10.12 -3.80 1.82
C LEU A 77 -10.30 -2.79 0.69
N SER A 78 -10.60 -3.30 -0.50
CA SER A 78 -10.90 -2.50 -1.68
C SER A 78 -11.88 -3.22 -2.60
N ASP A 79 -12.75 -2.46 -3.27
CA ASP A 79 -13.49 -2.85 -4.48
C ASP A 79 -13.02 -2.07 -5.72
N CYS A 80 -11.82 -1.45 -5.65
CA CYS A 80 -11.25 -0.56 -6.66
C CYS A 80 -12.04 0.75 -6.90
N GLU A 81 -13.14 1.02 -6.18
CA GLU A 81 -13.82 2.31 -6.17
C GLU A 81 -13.88 2.94 -4.78
N THR A 82 -13.67 2.17 -3.72
CA THR A 82 -13.70 2.57 -2.32
C THR A 82 -12.71 1.70 -1.54
N ASN A 83 -12.21 2.23 -0.42
CA ASN A 83 -11.33 1.52 0.48
C ASN A 83 -11.85 1.61 1.92
N CYS A 84 -11.52 0.60 2.73
CA CYS A 84 -11.71 0.71 4.18
C CYS A 84 -10.60 0.01 4.96
N LEU A 85 -10.37 0.47 6.20
CA LEU A 85 -9.43 -0.13 7.14
C LEU A 85 -10.18 -0.73 8.33
N ILE A 86 -9.87 -1.99 8.65
CA ILE A 86 -10.48 -2.76 9.73
C ILE A 86 -9.43 -3.03 10.82
N ALA A 87 -9.66 -2.53 12.03
CA ALA A 87 -8.84 -2.81 13.20
C ALA A 87 -8.98 -4.30 13.63
N SER A 88 -8.02 -4.83 14.39
CA SER A 88 -8.07 -6.21 14.91
C SER A 88 -9.31 -6.50 15.74
N ASN A 89 -9.86 -5.50 16.40
CA ASN A 89 -11.11 -5.63 17.15
C ASN A 89 -12.34 -5.81 16.24
N GLY A 90 -12.21 -5.82 14.91
CA GLY A 90 -13.33 -5.96 13.97
C GLY A 90 -14.10 -4.67 13.70
N ALA A 91 -13.60 -3.51 14.12
CA ALA A 91 -14.14 -2.21 13.75
C ALA A 91 -13.57 -1.72 12.42
N VAL A 92 -14.44 -1.29 11.51
CA VAL A 92 -14.06 -0.39 10.42
C VAL A 92 -13.83 0.98 11.06
N GLU A 93 -12.60 1.50 10.96
CA GLU A 93 -12.21 2.76 11.59
C GLU A 93 -11.81 3.84 10.58
N TRP A 94 -11.67 3.46 9.31
CA TRP A 94 -11.48 4.36 8.20
C TRP A 94 -12.30 3.92 7.00
N MET A 95 -13.15 4.80 6.48
CA MET A 95 -13.86 4.60 5.22
C MET A 95 -14.36 5.94 4.69
N CYS A 96 -14.16 6.15 3.40
CA CYS A 96 -14.64 7.32 2.66
C CYS A 96 -15.56 6.83 1.54
N VAL A 97 -16.70 7.48 1.35
CA VAL A 97 -17.66 7.15 0.29
C VAL A 97 -18.20 8.43 -0.36
N PRO A 98 -18.50 8.44 -1.66
CA PRO A 98 -18.45 7.29 -2.59
C PRO A 98 -17.06 6.98 -3.15
N ARG A 99 -16.06 7.85 -2.92
CA ARG A 99 -14.69 7.67 -3.40
C ARG A 99 -13.69 7.64 -2.23
N PRO A 100 -12.48 7.08 -2.39
CA PRO A 100 -11.46 7.10 -1.36
C PRO A 100 -11.02 8.52 -0.93
N ASP A 101 -11.03 9.47 -1.86
CA ASP A 101 -10.70 10.89 -1.62
C ASP A 101 -11.89 11.73 -1.13
N SER A 102 -13.08 11.12 -0.97
CA SER A 102 -14.26 11.79 -0.39
C SER A 102 -14.10 12.02 1.12
N PRO A 103 -14.96 12.84 1.74
CA PRO A 103 -14.99 12.95 3.19
C PRO A 103 -15.30 11.62 3.89
N SER A 104 -14.64 11.38 5.03
CA SER A 104 -14.80 10.12 5.76
C SER A 104 -16.21 9.99 6.36
N VAL A 105 -16.75 8.77 6.35
CA VAL A 105 -17.94 8.37 7.12
C VAL A 105 -17.58 7.56 8.37
N PHE A 106 -16.40 6.94 8.36
CA PHE A 106 -15.74 6.38 9.54
C PHE A 106 -14.32 6.94 9.60
N GLY A 107 -13.97 7.52 10.74
CA GLY A 107 -12.70 8.21 10.99
C GLY A 107 -12.13 7.94 12.37
N ALA A 108 -12.59 6.89 13.06
CA ALA A 108 -12.11 6.46 14.38
C ALA A 108 -10.58 6.30 14.47
N MET A 109 -9.92 6.06 13.33
CA MET A 109 -8.47 6.04 13.22
C MET A 109 -7.82 7.39 13.55
N LEU A 110 -8.45 8.52 13.19
CA LEU A 110 -7.94 9.87 13.43
C LEU A 110 -8.52 10.51 14.71
N ASP A 111 -9.73 10.12 15.10
CA ASP A 111 -10.32 10.52 16.37
C ASP A 111 -11.35 9.48 16.80
N ARG A 112 -11.27 8.96 18.03
CA ARG A 112 -12.16 7.89 18.50
C ARG A 112 -13.65 8.25 18.46
N SER A 113 -14.03 9.53 18.41
CA SER A 113 -15.43 9.97 18.24
C SER A 113 -15.87 10.07 16.78
N ALA A 114 -14.95 9.97 15.82
CA ALA A 114 -15.20 10.14 14.39
C ALA A 114 -15.82 8.91 13.71
N GLY A 115 -16.55 8.10 14.46
CA GLY A 115 -17.41 7.05 13.96
C GLY A 115 -16.66 5.76 13.57
N HIS A 116 -17.35 4.64 13.77
CA HIS A 116 -16.84 3.29 13.54
C HIS A 116 -17.96 2.34 13.13
N PHE A 117 -17.59 1.18 12.58
CA PHE A 117 -18.52 0.07 12.38
C PHE A 117 -17.92 -1.26 12.81
N ARG A 118 -18.34 -1.75 13.98
CA ARG A 118 -17.86 -2.97 14.62
C ARG A 118 -18.83 -4.13 14.47
N ILE A 119 -18.29 -5.31 14.19
CA ILE A 119 -18.98 -6.60 14.35
C ILE A 119 -18.03 -7.58 15.04
N GLY A 120 -18.55 -8.40 15.95
CA GLY A 120 -17.75 -9.41 16.62
C GLY A 120 -18.36 -9.88 17.95
N PRO A 121 -17.68 -10.79 18.66
CA PRO A 121 -18.14 -11.26 19.96
C PRO A 121 -18.27 -10.12 20.97
N TYR A 122 -19.34 -10.16 21.77
CA TYR A 122 -19.50 -9.27 22.91
C TYR A 122 -18.37 -9.47 23.93
N GLY A 123 -17.80 -8.38 24.41
CA GLY A 123 -16.78 -8.40 25.46
C GLY A 123 -15.40 -8.92 25.05
N VAL A 124 -15.17 -9.25 23.77
CA VAL A 124 -13.87 -9.75 23.28
C VAL A 124 -13.36 -8.85 22.15
N ASN A 125 -12.20 -8.24 22.34
CA ASN A 125 -11.58 -7.31 21.39
C ASN A 125 -10.32 -7.84 20.71
N VAL A 126 -9.78 -8.96 21.17
CA VAL A 126 -8.57 -9.58 20.60
C VAL A 126 -8.97 -10.85 19.86
N PRO A 127 -8.80 -10.94 18.53
CA PRO A 127 -9.10 -12.14 17.78
C PRO A 127 -8.04 -13.23 17.99
N ALA A 128 -8.42 -14.49 17.77
CA ALA A 128 -7.50 -15.62 17.84
C ALA A 128 -6.61 -15.72 16.59
N ALA A 129 -7.13 -15.29 15.42
CA ALA A 129 -6.36 -15.24 14.17
C ALA A 129 -7.00 -14.28 13.16
N ARG A 130 -6.18 -13.74 12.26
CA ARG A 130 -6.61 -12.93 11.11
C ARG A 130 -5.83 -13.36 9.88
N ARG A 131 -6.49 -13.41 8.74
CA ARG A 131 -5.85 -13.66 7.44
C ARG A 131 -6.70 -13.12 6.30
N TYR A 132 -6.06 -12.83 5.17
CA TYR A 132 -6.80 -12.77 3.92
C TYR A 132 -7.07 -14.18 3.39
N LEU A 133 -8.24 -14.40 2.78
CA LEU A 133 -8.47 -15.62 2.02
C LEU A 133 -7.47 -15.71 0.85
N PRO A 134 -6.89 -16.90 0.60
CA PRO A 134 -5.87 -17.05 -0.45
C PRO A 134 -6.35 -16.56 -1.81
N GLY A 135 -5.51 -15.76 -2.46
CA GLY A 135 -5.77 -15.20 -3.78
C GLY A 135 -6.74 -14.01 -3.81
N GLY A 136 -7.01 -13.35 -2.67
CA GLY A 136 -7.79 -12.11 -2.71
C GLY A 136 -7.69 -11.20 -1.50
N MET A 137 -8.65 -10.27 -1.43
CA MET A 137 -8.80 -9.24 -0.40
C MET A 137 -10.09 -9.40 0.40
N ILE A 138 -10.38 -10.64 0.80
CA ILE A 138 -11.44 -10.96 1.77
C ILE A 138 -10.74 -11.21 3.09
N LEU A 139 -11.03 -10.40 4.11
CA LEU A 139 -10.50 -10.60 5.45
C LEU A 139 -11.32 -11.69 6.15
N GLU A 140 -10.65 -12.66 6.75
CA GLU A 140 -11.24 -13.63 7.67
C GLU A 140 -10.64 -13.42 9.07
N THR A 141 -11.50 -13.12 10.04
CA THR A 141 -11.13 -12.97 11.45
C THR A 141 -11.76 -14.10 12.26
N THR A 142 -10.91 -14.87 12.94
CA THR A 142 -11.33 -15.94 13.84
C THR A 142 -11.33 -15.44 15.27
N TRP A 143 -12.42 -15.65 15.97
CA TRP A 143 -12.63 -15.24 17.34
C TRP A 143 -12.79 -16.46 18.23
N GLN A 144 -12.08 -16.45 19.35
CA GLN A 144 -12.26 -17.40 20.44
C GLN A 144 -12.91 -16.68 21.61
N THR A 145 -14.00 -17.24 22.13
CA THR A 145 -14.59 -16.81 23.41
C THR A 145 -14.53 -17.96 24.41
N GLU A 146 -14.94 -17.71 25.65
CA GLU A 146 -15.03 -18.75 26.68
C GLU A 146 -15.99 -19.88 26.29
N THR A 147 -16.98 -19.59 25.45
CA THR A 147 -18.12 -20.47 25.19
C THR A 147 -18.23 -20.93 23.74
N GLY A 148 -17.40 -20.42 22.81
CA GLY A 148 -17.46 -20.82 21.41
C GLY A 148 -16.48 -20.08 20.50
N TRP A 149 -16.68 -20.28 19.20
CA TRP A 149 -15.83 -19.74 18.14
C TRP A 149 -16.68 -19.09 17.04
N LEU A 150 -16.31 -17.87 16.64
CA LEU A 150 -16.90 -17.17 15.51
C LEU A 150 -15.87 -16.97 14.40
N ILE A 151 -16.32 -17.08 13.16
CA ILE A 151 -15.58 -16.58 11.99
C ILE A 151 -16.35 -15.41 11.41
N VAL A 152 -15.69 -14.27 11.27
CA VAL A 152 -16.20 -13.08 10.57
C VAL A 152 -15.44 -12.95 9.25
N ARG A 153 -16.16 -12.71 8.15
CA ARG A 153 -15.56 -12.39 6.85
C ARG A 153 -16.03 -11.03 6.37
N ASP A 154 -15.08 -10.19 5.97
CA ASP A 154 -15.32 -8.81 5.53
C ASP A 154 -14.83 -8.63 4.08
N ALA A 155 -15.65 -7.98 3.25
CA ALA A 155 -15.30 -7.63 1.88
C ALA A 155 -15.99 -6.33 1.44
N LEU A 156 -15.26 -5.51 0.67
CA LEU A 156 -15.90 -4.56 -0.24
C LEU A 156 -16.26 -5.33 -1.51
N VAL A 157 -17.54 -5.33 -1.86
CA VAL A 157 -18.11 -6.31 -2.79
C VAL A 157 -17.88 -5.91 -4.24
N LEU A 158 -17.37 -6.88 -5.01
CA LEU A 158 -17.28 -6.84 -6.46
C LEU A 158 -18.26 -7.83 -7.06
N GLY A 159 -18.96 -7.41 -8.11
CA GLY A 159 -19.95 -8.19 -8.81
C GLY A 159 -19.83 -8.03 -10.33
N PRO A 160 -20.67 -8.71 -11.11
CA PRO A 160 -20.71 -8.53 -12.56
C PRO A 160 -21.04 -7.09 -12.96
N TRP A 161 -20.54 -6.65 -14.12
CA TRP A 161 -20.88 -5.34 -14.69
C TRP A 161 -22.40 -5.10 -14.74
N HIS A 162 -22.84 -3.98 -14.16
CA HIS A 162 -24.26 -3.70 -13.93
C HIS A 162 -24.84 -2.55 -14.78
N ASN A 163 -24.00 -1.65 -15.31
CA ASN A 163 -24.43 -0.52 -16.14
C ASN A 163 -24.72 -0.94 -17.59
N ASN A 164 -25.80 -1.71 -17.80
CA ASN A 164 -26.23 -2.22 -19.10
C ASN A 164 -27.34 -1.37 -19.76
N ASP A 165 -28.14 -0.67 -18.97
CA ASP A 165 -29.26 0.14 -19.46
C ASP A 165 -28.87 1.59 -19.76
N GLN A 166 -27.82 2.10 -19.08
CA GLN A 166 -27.30 3.46 -19.24
C GLN A 166 -25.79 3.46 -19.08
N ARG A 167 -25.13 4.42 -19.72
CA ARG A 167 -23.68 4.62 -19.56
C ARG A 167 -23.37 5.01 -18.12
N SER A 168 -22.37 4.34 -17.53
CA SER A 168 -21.81 4.75 -16.23
C SER A 168 -21.39 6.23 -16.26
N ARG A 169 -21.71 6.94 -15.18
CA ARG A 169 -21.30 8.35 -15.00
C ARG A 169 -19.88 8.48 -14.42
N THR A 170 -19.37 7.43 -13.80
CA THR A 170 -18.07 7.41 -13.11
C THR A 170 -16.96 6.87 -14.01
N HIS A 171 -17.25 5.85 -14.82
CA HIS A 171 -16.25 5.18 -15.64
C HIS A 171 -15.83 6.01 -16.86
N ARG A 172 -14.53 6.30 -16.93
CA ARG A 172 -13.82 6.87 -18.08
C ARG A 172 -12.98 5.84 -18.82
N ARG A 173 -12.53 4.79 -18.12
CA ARG A 173 -11.85 3.63 -18.70
C ARG A 173 -12.85 2.62 -19.26
N THR A 174 -12.34 1.69 -20.07
CA THR A 174 -13.16 0.65 -20.69
C THR A 174 -13.71 -0.27 -19.59
N PRO A 175 -15.03 -0.42 -19.47
CA PRO A 175 -15.64 -1.36 -18.53
C PRO A 175 -15.13 -2.78 -18.70
N MET A 176 -15.01 -3.50 -17.58
CA MET A 176 -14.64 -4.91 -17.53
C MET A 176 -15.86 -5.76 -17.16
N ASP A 177 -15.69 -7.09 -17.11
CA ASP A 177 -16.76 -8.03 -16.73
C ASP A 177 -17.24 -7.84 -15.28
N TRP A 178 -16.46 -7.15 -14.45
CA TRP A 178 -16.69 -6.96 -13.02
C TRP A 178 -16.62 -5.48 -12.65
N ASP A 179 -17.41 -5.08 -11.66
CA ASP A 179 -17.47 -3.72 -11.14
C ASP A 179 -17.78 -3.70 -9.64
N ALA A 180 -17.51 -2.57 -8.98
CA ALA A 180 -17.86 -2.36 -7.59
C ALA A 180 -19.39 -2.37 -7.41
N GLU A 181 -19.88 -3.03 -6.35
CA GLU A 181 -21.30 -3.00 -5.98
C GLU A 181 -21.63 -1.95 -4.92
N HIS A 182 -20.63 -1.17 -4.47
CA HIS A 182 -20.78 -0.11 -3.47
C HIS A 182 -21.38 -0.62 -2.16
N LEU A 183 -20.82 -1.73 -1.69
CA LEU A 183 -21.32 -2.52 -0.58
C LEU A 183 -20.14 -3.03 0.27
N LEU A 184 -20.15 -2.68 1.57
CA LEU A 184 -19.37 -3.38 2.57
C LEU A 184 -20.19 -4.53 3.12
N LEU A 185 -19.75 -5.76 2.89
CA LEU A 185 -20.41 -6.98 3.32
C LEU A 185 -19.63 -7.69 4.42
N ARG A 186 -20.35 -8.08 5.46
CA ARG A 186 -19.82 -8.80 6.61
C ARG A 186 -20.65 -10.04 6.85
N THR A 187 -20.05 -11.23 6.81
CA THR A 187 -20.73 -12.49 7.15
C THR A 187 -20.13 -13.07 8.42
N VAL A 188 -20.98 -13.68 9.25
CA VAL A 188 -20.57 -14.29 10.52
C VAL A 188 -21.08 -15.71 10.60
N LYS A 189 -20.22 -16.63 11.02
CA LYS A 189 -20.56 -18.03 11.28
C LYS A 189 -20.10 -18.44 12.66
N CYS A 190 -21.00 -19.01 13.46
CA CYS A 190 -20.62 -19.70 14.69
C CYS A 190 -20.18 -21.12 14.33
N VAL A 191 -18.87 -21.36 14.41
CA VAL A 191 -18.29 -22.65 13.97
C VAL A 191 -18.25 -23.68 15.09
N ASN A 192 -18.34 -23.25 16.35
CA ASN A 192 -18.44 -24.15 17.49
C ASN A 192 -19.00 -23.43 18.72
N GLY A 193 -19.77 -24.17 19.52
CA GLY A 193 -20.22 -23.70 20.84
C GLY A 193 -21.33 -22.65 20.75
N THR A 194 -21.25 -21.63 21.60
CA THR A 194 -22.25 -20.56 21.68
C THR A 194 -21.57 -19.23 21.91
N VAL A 195 -21.94 -18.20 21.16
CA VAL A 195 -21.28 -16.89 21.25
C VAL A 195 -22.31 -15.77 21.19
N GLU A 196 -22.17 -14.79 22.09
CA GLU A 196 -22.93 -13.54 22.02
C GLU A 196 -22.29 -12.65 20.95
N LEU A 197 -22.98 -12.43 19.84
CA LEU A 197 -22.57 -11.52 18.77
C LEU A 197 -23.09 -10.11 19.06
N GLU A 198 -22.25 -9.10 18.83
CA GLU A 198 -22.61 -7.69 18.84
C GLU A 198 -22.23 -7.01 17.51
N MET A 199 -23.08 -6.08 17.10
CA MET A 199 -22.86 -5.14 16.01
C MET A 199 -23.13 -3.71 16.49
N SER A 200 -22.26 -2.78 16.12
CA SER A 200 -22.33 -1.35 16.43
C SER A 200 -21.92 -0.57 15.18
N CYS A 201 -22.83 0.21 14.59
CA CYS A 201 -22.58 1.02 13.40
C CYS A 201 -22.92 2.48 13.68
N GLU A 202 -21.90 3.33 13.72
CA GLU A 202 -21.99 4.72 14.13
C GLU A 202 -21.25 5.63 13.14
N PRO A 203 -21.83 5.95 11.97
CA PRO A 203 -21.18 6.83 11.01
C PRO A 203 -21.10 8.27 11.51
N ALA A 204 -20.01 8.94 11.15
CA ALA A 204 -19.78 10.36 11.40
C ALA A 204 -19.32 11.03 10.10
N PHE A 205 -20.24 11.77 9.49
CA PHE A 205 -20.07 12.36 8.17
C PHE A 205 -19.13 13.57 8.18
N ASP A 206 -18.52 13.82 7.02
CA ASP A 206 -17.60 14.94 6.76
C ASP A 206 -16.52 15.06 7.83
N TYR A 207 -15.75 13.99 8.04
CA TYR A 207 -14.68 13.96 9.04
C TYR A 207 -15.18 14.36 10.44
N HIS A 208 -16.32 13.78 10.83
CA HIS A 208 -16.99 14.04 12.10
C HIS A 208 -17.54 15.47 12.29
N ARG A 209 -17.59 16.29 11.24
CA ARG A 209 -18.26 17.60 11.32
C ARG A 209 -19.79 17.47 11.39
N ALA A 210 -20.34 16.33 10.99
CA ALA A 210 -21.76 16.04 11.12
C ALA A 210 -22.04 14.64 11.69
N GLY A 211 -23.03 14.55 12.57
CA GLY A 211 -23.52 13.27 13.10
C GLY A 211 -24.50 12.57 12.17
N ALA A 212 -24.73 11.28 12.40
CA ALA A 212 -25.75 10.51 11.71
C ALA A 212 -27.12 10.58 12.40
N ARG A 213 -28.18 10.58 11.57
CA ARG A 213 -29.56 10.34 11.99
C ARG A 213 -30.06 9.04 11.36
N TRP A 214 -30.40 8.08 12.21
CA TRP A 214 -30.95 6.80 11.77
C TRP A 214 -32.47 6.79 11.70
N GLN A 215 -33.01 6.02 10.76
CA GLN A 215 -34.43 5.68 10.69
C GLN A 215 -34.60 4.25 10.18
N TYR A 216 -35.61 3.54 10.68
CA TYR A 216 -36.00 2.25 10.10
C TYR A 216 -36.59 2.47 8.70
N THR A 217 -36.17 1.64 7.75
CA THR A 217 -36.68 1.67 6.36
C THR A 217 -37.17 0.29 5.90
N GLY A 218 -36.83 -0.76 6.63
CA GLY A 218 -37.32 -2.13 6.41
C GLY A 218 -38.78 -2.33 6.82
N LYS A 219 -39.31 -3.52 6.53
CA LYS A 219 -40.65 -3.93 6.96
C LYS A 219 -40.67 -4.39 8.41
N VAL A 220 -39.54 -4.87 8.91
CA VAL A 220 -39.27 -5.26 10.29
C VAL A 220 -37.99 -4.54 10.77
N TYR A 221 -37.16 -5.19 11.61
CA TYR A 221 -35.90 -4.63 12.14
C TYR A 221 -34.68 -4.97 11.26
N GLU A 222 -34.88 -5.30 9.99
CA GLU A 222 -33.88 -5.83 9.06
C GLU A 222 -33.14 -4.74 8.27
N GLU A 223 -33.68 -3.52 8.23
CA GLU A 223 -33.10 -2.43 7.43
C GLU A 223 -33.28 -1.06 8.08
N ALA A 224 -32.21 -0.27 8.09
CA ALA A 224 -32.22 1.11 8.55
C ALA A 224 -31.34 1.99 7.65
N THR A 225 -31.69 3.27 7.54
CA THR A 225 -30.94 4.27 6.77
C THR A 225 -30.34 5.31 7.70
N ALA A 226 -29.06 5.63 7.50
CA ALA A 226 -28.39 6.78 8.09
C ALA A 226 -28.24 7.89 7.05
N VAL A 227 -28.61 9.10 7.46
CA VAL A 227 -28.34 10.33 6.73
C VAL A 227 -27.61 11.32 7.63
N CYS A 228 -26.90 12.28 7.03
CA CYS A 228 -26.34 13.40 7.76
C CYS A 228 -27.46 14.17 8.51
N ALA A 229 -27.22 14.50 9.78
CA ALA A 229 -28.17 15.25 10.61
C ALA A 229 -28.34 16.71 10.18
N GLY A 230 -27.42 17.24 9.36
CA GLY A 230 -27.50 18.54 8.70
C GLY A 230 -28.33 18.51 7.42
N ASP A 231 -27.82 19.08 6.34
CA ASP A 231 -28.44 18.97 5.02
C ASP A 231 -28.16 17.57 4.41
N PRO A 232 -29.18 16.70 4.27
CA PRO A 232 -28.97 15.34 3.75
C PRO A 232 -28.43 15.32 2.31
N SER A 233 -28.56 16.41 1.55
CA SER A 233 -28.04 16.49 0.17
C SER A 233 -26.53 16.70 0.10
N THR A 234 -25.89 17.04 1.23
CA THR A 234 -24.44 17.32 1.31
C THR A 234 -23.61 16.09 1.64
N CYS A 235 -24.24 14.95 1.94
CA CYS A 235 -23.57 13.73 2.38
C CYS A 235 -24.21 12.50 1.73
N PRO A 236 -23.45 11.40 1.58
CA PRO A 236 -24.00 10.14 1.09
C PRO A 236 -25.06 9.58 2.05
N THR A 237 -26.06 8.89 1.50
CA THR A 237 -27.01 8.10 2.28
C THR A 237 -26.45 6.70 2.48
N LEU A 238 -26.47 6.19 3.71
CA LEU A 238 -25.99 4.84 4.03
C LEU A 238 -27.18 3.96 4.40
N VAL A 239 -27.26 2.75 3.86
CA VAL A 239 -28.32 1.78 4.17
C VAL A 239 -27.69 0.53 4.77
N LEU A 240 -28.15 0.16 5.96
CA LEU A 240 -27.77 -1.06 6.67
C LEU A 240 -28.86 -2.11 6.43
N THR A 241 -28.51 -3.26 5.85
CA THR A 241 -29.41 -4.41 5.62
C THR A 241 -28.82 -5.65 6.30
N THR A 242 -29.64 -6.40 7.05
CA THR A 242 -29.17 -7.56 7.83
C THR A 242 -30.32 -8.52 8.17
N ASP A 243 -30.00 -9.76 8.50
CA ASP A 243 -30.93 -10.71 9.15
C ASP A 243 -30.92 -10.62 10.70
N LEU A 244 -30.12 -9.71 11.26
CA LEU A 244 -30.18 -9.31 12.65
C LEU A 244 -31.35 -8.36 12.93
N ARG A 245 -31.69 -8.21 14.22
CA ARG A 245 -32.69 -7.22 14.66
C ARG A 245 -31.99 -5.94 15.06
N LEU A 246 -32.11 -4.92 14.23
CA LEU A 246 -31.55 -3.59 14.47
C LEU A 246 -32.31 -2.85 15.57
N GLY A 247 -31.55 -2.22 16.47
CA GLY A 247 -31.99 -1.17 17.39
C GLY A 247 -31.30 0.13 17.04
N LEU A 248 -32.03 1.25 17.10
CA LEU A 248 -31.49 2.58 16.81
C LEU A 248 -31.38 3.39 18.10
N GLU A 249 -30.17 3.82 18.43
CA GLU A 249 -29.83 4.56 19.66
C GLU A 249 -29.04 5.83 19.30
N GLY A 250 -29.76 6.95 19.16
CA GLY A 250 -29.15 8.23 18.77
C GLY A 250 -28.49 8.16 17.39
N ARG A 251 -27.16 8.24 17.36
CA ARG A 251 -26.33 8.20 16.13
C ARG A 251 -25.86 6.80 15.73
N GLU A 252 -26.30 5.77 16.45
CA GLU A 252 -25.82 4.41 16.30
C GLU A 252 -26.95 3.42 15.96
N ALA A 253 -26.67 2.50 15.05
CA ALA A 253 -27.45 1.29 14.84
C ALA A 253 -26.73 0.11 15.51
N ARG A 254 -27.44 -0.59 16.40
CA ARG A 254 -26.92 -1.72 17.19
C ARG A 254 -27.69 -3.01 16.89
N ALA A 255 -27.03 -4.14 17.07
CA ALA A 255 -27.71 -5.44 17.13
C ALA A 255 -26.95 -6.38 18.08
N ARG A 256 -27.69 -7.26 18.75
CA ARG A 256 -27.15 -8.33 19.60
C ARG A 256 -27.93 -9.61 19.37
N THR A 257 -27.22 -10.73 19.27
CA THR A 257 -27.85 -12.04 19.18
C THR A 257 -26.95 -13.13 19.76
N ARG A 258 -27.57 -14.15 20.34
CA ARG A 258 -26.85 -15.34 20.80
C ARG A 258 -26.80 -16.36 19.67
N MET A 259 -25.62 -16.61 19.14
CA MET A 259 -25.39 -17.59 18.07
C MET A 259 -25.00 -18.95 18.65
N GLN A 260 -25.54 -20.02 18.10
CA GLN A 260 -25.17 -21.41 18.36
C GLN A 260 -24.39 -21.98 17.18
N GLU A 261 -23.68 -23.09 17.41
CA GLU A 261 -22.95 -23.78 16.34
C GLU A 261 -23.83 -24.03 15.11
N GLY A 262 -23.35 -23.59 13.95
CA GLY A 262 -24.07 -23.66 12.67
C GLY A 262 -24.83 -22.40 12.31
N ASP A 263 -25.09 -21.48 13.25
CA ASP A 263 -25.76 -20.21 12.95
C ASP A 263 -24.90 -19.33 12.03
N GLU A 264 -25.59 -18.67 11.11
CA GLU A 264 -25.04 -17.83 10.06
C GLU A 264 -25.85 -16.53 9.99
N VAL A 265 -25.17 -15.39 9.92
CA VAL A 265 -25.78 -14.05 9.79
C VAL A 265 -24.97 -13.17 8.86
N PHE A 266 -25.60 -12.13 8.30
CA PHE A 266 -24.92 -11.13 7.46
C PHE A 266 -25.27 -9.70 7.87
N VAL A 267 -24.36 -8.78 7.60
CA VAL A 267 -24.58 -7.34 7.72
C VAL A 267 -24.00 -6.66 6.49
N ALA A 268 -24.82 -5.86 5.81
CA ALA A 268 -24.49 -5.16 4.58
C ALA A 268 -24.67 -3.64 4.77
N LEU A 269 -23.64 -2.85 4.49
CA LEU A 269 -23.70 -1.38 4.46
C LEU A 269 -23.52 -0.90 3.01
N THR A 270 -24.54 -0.26 2.43
CA THR A 270 -24.52 0.24 1.04
C THR A 270 -24.61 1.76 0.97
N TRP A 271 -24.11 2.33 -0.14
CA TRP A 271 -24.20 3.75 -0.47
C TRP A 271 -24.61 4.02 -1.93
N SER A 272 -25.27 3.04 -2.55
CA SER A 272 -25.79 3.11 -3.91
C SER A 272 -27.20 2.53 -4.00
N GLU A 273 -27.79 2.62 -5.20
CA GLU A 273 -29.10 2.02 -5.51
C GLU A 273 -29.00 0.53 -5.88
N LEU A 274 -27.79 -0.05 -5.91
CA LEU A 274 -27.60 -1.47 -6.22
C LEU A 274 -28.19 -2.36 -5.12
N PRO A 275 -28.77 -3.52 -5.48
CA PRO A 275 -29.49 -4.35 -4.51
C PRO A 275 -28.54 -4.97 -3.47
N ALA A 276 -28.80 -4.63 -2.20
CA ALA A 276 -28.22 -5.32 -1.04
C ALA A 276 -28.69 -6.78 -0.96
N PRO A 277 -27.89 -7.70 -0.36
CA PRO A 277 -28.35 -9.06 -0.08
C PRO A 277 -29.58 -9.04 0.85
N ARG A 278 -30.52 -9.97 0.62
CA ARG A 278 -31.74 -10.09 1.44
C ARG A 278 -31.74 -11.35 2.31
N THR A 279 -30.87 -12.29 2.00
CA THR A 279 -30.64 -13.53 2.75
C THR A 279 -29.14 -13.77 2.95
N TYR A 280 -28.80 -14.64 3.89
CA TYR A 280 -27.42 -15.10 4.05
C TYR A 280 -26.89 -15.80 2.78
N GLU A 281 -27.74 -16.52 2.04
CA GLU A 281 -27.36 -17.17 0.79
C GLU A 281 -26.93 -16.13 -0.27
N ASP A 282 -27.68 -15.03 -0.41
CA ASP A 282 -27.30 -13.92 -1.30
C ASP A 282 -25.96 -13.30 -0.87
N ALA A 283 -25.77 -13.10 0.44
CA ALA A 283 -24.54 -12.57 1.00
C ALA A 283 -23.34 -13.52 0.73
N ALA A 284 -23.52 -14.81 0.95
CA ALA A 284 -22.50 -15.82 0.66
C ALA A 284 -22.13 -15.85 -0.83
N GLN A 285 -23.12 -15.70 -1.72
CA GLN A 285 -22.90 -15.63 -3.16
C GLN A 285 -22.10 -14.40 -3.58
N LYS A 286 -22.42 -13.21 -3.04
CA LYS A 286 -21.66 -11.98 -3.27
C LYS A 286 -20.21 -12.08 -2.76
N MET A 287 -20.01 -12.67 -1.58
CA MET A 287 -18.69 -12.94 -1.01
C MET A 287 -17.86 -13.88 -1.92
N TRP A 288 -18.50 -14.93 -2.46
CA TRP A 288 -17.88 -15.84 -3.41
C TRP A 288 -17.51 -15.13 -4.72
N GLN A 289 -18.42 -14.35 -5.30
CA GLN A 289 -18.16 -13.55 -6.52
C GLN A 289 -16.96 -12.61 -6.34
N THR A 290 -16.90 -11.91 -5.20
CA THR A 290 -15.76 -11.04 -4.87
C THR A 290 -14.46 -11.85 -4.78
N THR A 291 -14.50 -13.04 -4.21
CA THR A 291 -13.35 -13.95 -4.15
C THR A 291 -12.88 -14.36 -5.55
N GLU A 292 -13.82 -14.70 -6.43
CA GLU A 292 -13.50 -15.10 -7.79
C GLU A 292 -12.89 -13.96 -8.62
N TYR A 293 -13.39 -12.73 -8.48
CA TYR A 293 -12.75 -11.56 -9.11
C TYR A 293 -11.26 -11.48 -8.75
N TRP A 294 -10.95 -11.47 -7.45
CA TRP A 294 -9.57 -11.29 -7.00
C TRP A 294 -8.66 -12.42 -7.46
N ARG A 295 -9.18 -13.66 -7.44
CA ARG A 295 -8.46 -14.84 -7.94
C ARG A 295 -8.21 -14.76 -9.43
N GLN A 296 -9.22 -14.42 -10.22
CA GLN A 296 -9.07 -14.26 -11.66
C GLN A 296 -8.02 -13.20 -11.98
N TRP A 297 -8.06 -12.05 -11.29
CA TRP A 297 -7.08 -11.00 -11.50
C TRP A 297 -5.66 -11.44 -11.11
N VAL A 298 -5.46 -11.98 -9.89
CA VAL A 298 -4.10 -12.33 -9.43
C VAL A 298 -3.49 -13.48 -10.25
N THR A 299 -4.30 -14.37 -10.84
CA THR A 299 -3.76 -15.45 -11.69
C THR A 299 -3.17 -14.98 -13.02
N LEU A 300 -3.42 -13.72 -13.42
CA LEU A 300 -2.77 -13.12 -14.58
C LEU A 300 -1.29 -12.81 -14.32
N GLY A 301 -0.90 -12.65 -13.06
CA GLY A 301 0.46 -12.29 -12.68
C GLY A 301 1.43 -13.48 -12.70
N ASN A 302 2.67 -13.18 -13.07
CA ASN A 302 3.81 -14.08 -13.03
C ASN A 302 4.49 -14.00 -11.66
N PHE A 303 4.21 -14.98 -10.81
CA PHE A 303 4.80 -15.08 -9.48
C PHE A 303 5.79 -16.25 -9.43
N PRO A 304 7.10 -16.01 -9.18
CA PRO A 304 8.09 -17.07 -9.13
C PRO A 304 7.80 -18.07 -8.02
N ASP A 305 8.19 -19.33 -8.23
CA ASP A 305 8.07 -20.39 -7.22
C ASP A 305 9.18 -20.23 -6.17
N HIS A 306 8.95 -19.31 -5.24
CA HIS A 306 9.92 -18.89 -4.22
C HIS A 306 9.22 -18.72 -2.86
N PRO A 307 9.90 -18.94 -1.71
CA PRO A 307 9.32 -18.70 -0.38
C PRO A 307 8.73 -17.28 -0.19
N TRP A 308 9.24 -16.29 -0.93
CA TRP A 308 8.74 -14.90 -0.87
C TRP A 308 7.56 -14.61 -1.81
N ARG A 309 7.02 -15.62 -2.50
CA ARG A 309 5.87 -15.48 -3.41
C ARG A 309 4.67 -14.80 -2.76
N GLY A 310 4.39 -15.11 -1.49
CA GLY A 310 3.27 -14.53 -0.75
C GLY A 310 3.35 -13.00 -0.63
N TYR A 311 4.56 -12.47 -0.40
CA TYR A 311 4.77 -11.02 -0.32
C TYR A 311 4.54 -10.33 -1.67
N LEU A 312 4.99 -10.95 -2.77
CA LEU A 312 4.73 -10.44 -4.12
C LEU A 312 3.23 -10.41 -4.42
N GLN A 313 2.51 -11.49 -4.12
CA GLN A 313 1.06 -11.59 -4.35
C GLN A 313 0.28 -10.58 -3.50
N ARG A 314 0.63 -10.43 -2.22
CA ARG A 314 -0.03 -9.44 -1.35
C ARG A 314 0.23 -8.03 -1.84
N SER A 315 1.48 -7.67 -2.13
CA SER A 315 1.81 -6.33 -2.63
C SER A 315 1.11 -6.02 -3.95
N ALA A 316 1.03 -6.98 -4.88
CA ALA A 316 0.31 -6.80 -6.14
C ALA A 316 -1.20 -6.57 -5.91
N LEU A 317 -1.83 -7.36 -5.04
CA LEU A 317 -3.23 -7.16 -4.66
C LEU A 317 -3.46 -5.80 -3.98
N THR A 318 -2.55 -5.35 -3.12
CA THR A 318 -2.62 -4.03 -2.49
C THR A 318 -2.55 -2.91 -3.53
N LEU A 319 -1.59 -2.96 -4.47
CA LEU A 319 -1.49 -1.98 -5.56
C LEU A 319 -2.75 -1.98 -6.43
N LYS A 320 -3.32 -3.15 -6.72
CA LYS A 320 -4.60 -3.22 -7.43
C LYS A 320 -5.74 -2.59 -6.63
N GLY A 321 -5.81 -2.86 -5.33
CA GLY A 321 -6.81 -2.25 -4.46
C GLY A 321 -6.67 -0.74 -4.31
N LEU A 322 -5.46 -0.19 -4.49
CA LEU A 322 -5.20 1.24 -4.54
C LEU A 322 -5.40 1.84 -5.95
N THR A 323 -5.74 1.04 -6.95
CA THR A 323 -6.05 1.53 -8.30
C THR A 323 -7.54 1.84 -8.39
N TYR A 324 -7.88 3.12 -8.62
CA TYR A 324 -9.24 3.57 -8.81
C TYR A 324 -9.72 3.19 -10.22
N ALA A 325 -10.47 2.09 -10.32
CA ALA A 325 -10.88 1.48 -11.58
C ALA A 325 -11.59 2.44 -12.56
N PRO A 326 -12.44 3.39 -12.12
CA PRO A 326 -13.17 4.25 -13.05
C PRO A 326 -12.27 5.14 -13.92
N THR A 327 -11.13 5.59 -13.39
CA THR A 327 -10.21 6.50 -14.11
C THR A 327 -8.87 5.88 -14.45
N GLY A 328 -8.41 4.89 -13.69
CA GLY A 328 -7.05 4.35 -13.76
C GLY A 328 -6.05 5.06 -12.84
N ALA A 329 -6.50 6.04 -12.03
CA ALA A 329 -5.65 6.72 -11.06
C ALA A 329 -5.20 5.75 -9.96
N LEU A 330 -3.93 5.81 -9.55
CA LEU A 330 -3.42 5.04 -8.42
C LEU A 330 -3.26 5.95 -7.20
N LEU A 331 -3.83 5.57 -6.07
CA LEU A 331 -3.65 6.27 -4.81
C LEU A 331 -2.23 6.04 -4.25
N ALA A 332 -1.61 7.07 -3.68
CA ALA A 332 -0.34 6.92 -2.95
C ALA A 332 -0.53 6.09 -1.66
N ALA A 333 -1.65 6.27 -0.96
CA ALA A 333 -2.11 5.40 0.12
C ALA A 333 -3.64 5.52 0.32
N ALA A 334 -4.22 4.61 1.10
CA ALA A 334 -5.67 4.63 1.41
C ALA A 334 -6.06 5.65 2.50
N THR A 335 -5.09 6.24 3.19
CA THR A 335 -5.28 7.06 4.40
C THR A 335 -4.76 8.48 4.24
N THR A 336 -5.15 9.32 5.20
CA THR A 336 -4.59 10.64 5.43
C THR A 336 -4.09 10.76 6.85
N SER A 337 -3.13 11.65 7.07
CA SER A 337 -2.75 12.22 8.36
C SER A 337 -2.32 11.21 9.42
N LEU A 338 -1.81 10.06 8.98
CA LEU A 338 -1.06 9.19 9.85
C LEU A 338 0.37 9.74 10.02
N PRO A 339 0.91 9.71 11.24
CA PRO A 339 2.15 10.43 11.53
C PRO A 339 3.41 9.69 11.12
N GLU A 340 4.33 10.38 10.46
CA GLU A 340 5.71 9.92 10.20
C GLU A 340 6.53 9.79 11.49
N THR A 341 6.17 10.51 12.55
CA THR A 341 6.73 10.32 13.90
C THR A 341 5.65 10.48 14.97
N PRO A 342 5.69 9.71 16.08
CA PRO A 342 4.70 9.83 17.14
C PRO A 342 4.54 11.28 17.63
N ALA A 343 3.29 11.76 17.64
CA ALA A 343 2.92 13.15 17.96
C ALA A 343 3.58 14.25 17.09
N GLY A 344 4.13 13.89 15.93
CA GLY A 344 4.81 14.80 15.01
C GLY A 344 3.87 15.65 14.14
N GLU A 345 4.47 16.61 13.43
CA GLU A 345 3.76 17.55 12.54
C GLU A 345 3.67 17.09 11.07
N ARG A 346 4.38 16.01 10.71
CA ARG A 346 4.45 15.42 9.38
C ARG A 346 3.32 14.38 9.19
N ASN A 347 2.12 14.90 8.91
CA ASN A 347 0.89 14.13 8.76
C ASN A 347 0.19 14.61 7.47
N TRP A 348 0.27 13.83 6.40
CA TRP A 348 -0.14 14.25 5.05
C TRP A 348 -1.33 13.44 4.51
N ASP A 349 -2.10 14.03 3.61
CA ASP A 349 -3.15 13.30 2.87
C ASP A 349 -2.58 12.65 1.61
N TYR A 350 -2.60 11.32 1.56
CA TYR A 350 -2.01 10.50 0.49
C TYR A 350 -3.07 9.82 -0.38
N ARG A 351 -4.34 10.19 -0.26
CA ARG A 351 -5.46 9.58 -1.02
C ARG A 351 -5.54 10.07 -2.47
N TYR A 352 -4.50 10.73 -2.95
CA TYR A 352 -4.38 11.34 -4.27
C TYR A 352 -3.40 10.56 -5.14
N THR A 353 -3.34 10.92 -6.43
CA THR A 353 -2.47 10.27 -7.41
C THR A 353 -1.28 11.15 -7.73
N TRP A 354 -0.10 10.75 -7.25
CA TRP A 354 1.18 11.33 -7.66
C TRP A 354 1.60 10.71 -8.98
N VAL A 355 2.03 11.54 -9.93
CA VAL A 355 2.53 11.06 -11.21
C VAL A 355 3.73 10.14 -11.01
N ARG A 356 4.65 10.54 -10.13
CA ARG A 356 5.85 9.76 -9.79
C ARG A 356 5.50 8.38 -9.23
N ASP A 357 4.77 8.36 -8.11
CA ASP A 357 4.45 7.15 -7.35
C ASP A 357 3.70 6.14 -8.22
N SER A 358 2.75 6.65 -9.02
CA SER A 358 1.96 5.84 -9.94
C SER A 358 2.81 5.26 -11.07
N SER A 359 3.64 6.09 -11.73
CA SER A 359 4.54 5.64 -12.79
C SER A 359 5.51 4.56 -12.30
N PHE A 360 6.03 4.72 -11.09
CA PHE A 360 6.84 3.72 -10.43
C PHE A 360 6.02 2.45 -10.09
N ALA A 361 4.83 2.59 -9.51
CA ALA A 361 4.01 1.45 -9.08
C ALA A 361 3.61 0.52 -10.24
N LEU A 362 3.33 1.13 -11.39
CA LEU A 362 3.02 0.43 -12.63
C LEU A 362 4.20 -0.38 -13.16
N TRP A 363 5.44 0.06 -12.94
CA TRP A 363 6.62 -0.75 -13.25
C TRP A 363 6.67 -2.05 -12.43
N GLY A 364 6.26 -2.02 -11.15
CA GLY A 364 6.18 -3.21 -10.31
C GLY A 364 5.14 -4.20 -10.79
N LEU A 365 3.91 -3.73 -11.06
CA LEU A 365 2.84 -4.55 -11.64
C LEU A 365 3.26 -5.14 -12.98
N TYR A 366 3.87 -4.32 -13.85
CA TYR A 366 4.40 -4.76 -15.14
C TYR A 366 5.49 -5.84 -15.00
N THR A 367 6.38 -5.72 -14.01
CA THR A 367 7.41 -6.72 -13.70
C THR A 367 6.81 -8.09 -13.37
N LEU A 368 5.59 -8.10 -12.83
CA LEU A 368 4.78 -9.28 -12.57
C LEU A 368 3.85 -9.64 -13.75
N GLY A 369 3.95 -8.99 -14.90
CA GLY A 369 3.11 -9.27 -16.08
C GLY A 369 1.69 -8.71 -16.00
N LEU A 370 1.42 -7.78 -15.08
CA LEU A 370 0.14 -7.10 -14.92
C LEU A 370 0.23 -5.73 -15.63
N ASP A 371 -0.18 -5.68 -16.90
CA ASP A 371 0.08 -4.54 -17.79
C ASP A 371 -1.11 -3.57 -17.98
N ARG A 372 -2.34 -4.02 -17.72
CA ARG A 372 -3.57 -3.25 -17.98
C ARG A 372 -3.67 -1.98 -17.14
N GLU A 373 -3.32 -2.06 -15.86
CA GLU A 373 -3.34 -0.92 -14.95
C GLU A 373 -2.46 0.23 -15.47
N ALA A 374 -1.39 -0.08 -16.22
CA ALA A 374 -0.52 0.94 -16.81
C ALA A 374 -1.18 1.67 -17.97
N ASP A 375 -1.88 0.94 -18.84
CA ASP A 375 -2.63 1.52 -19.96
C ASP A 375 -3.70 2.50 -19.46
N ASP A 376 -4.45 2.11 -18.43
CA ASP A 376 -5.48 2.94 -17.83
C ASP A 376 -4.91 4.19 -17.15
N PHE A 377 -3.76 4.08 -16.47
CA PHE A 377 -3.11 5.24 -15.88
C PHE A 377 -2.53 6.21 -16.92
N PHE A 378 -1.96 5.73 -18.04
CA PHE A 378 -1.52 6.64 -19.10
C PHE A 378 -2.69 7.37 -19.76
N ALA A 379 -3.85 6.70 -19.89
CA ALA A 379 -5.08 7.36 -20.31
C ALA A 379 -5.55 8.40 -19.29
N PHE A 380 -5.45 8.10 -17.98
CA PHE A 380 -5.72 9.07 -16.92
C PHE A 380 -4.84 10.32 -17.03
N LEU A 381 -3.53 10.16 -17.21
CA LEU A 381 -2.61 11.30 -17.39
C LEU A 381 -2.95 12.13 -18.62
N ASN A 382 -3.31 11.48 -19.72
CA ASN A 382 -3.75 12.18 -20.92
C ASN A 382 -5.03 13.00 -20.65
N ASP A 383 -6.02 12.42 -19.95
CA ASP A 383 -7.24 13.12 -19.56
C ASP A 383 -6.94 14.30 -18.62
N ALA A 384 -6.08 14.11 -17.61
CA ALA A 384 -5.72 15.15 -16.63
C ALA A 384 -4.87 16.30 -17.21
N THR A 385 -4.24 16.06 -18.37
CA THR A 385 -3.41 17.03 -19.10
C THR A 385 -4.07 17.59 -20.36
N THR A 386 -5.38 17.36 -20.51
CA THR A 386 -6.20 17.89 -21.60
C THR A 386 -7.41 18.62 -21.03
N ASP A 387 -7.67 19.85 -21.47
CA ASP A 387 -8.83 20.60 -21.01
C ASP A 387 -10.12 20.22 -21.77
N GLU A 388 -11.23 20.87 -21.42
CA GLU A 388 -12.55 20.63 -22.02
C GLU A 388 -12.63 20.96 -23.52
N ASN A 389 -11.73 21.81 -24.03
CA ASN A 389 -11.65 22.15 -25.46
C ASN A 389 -10.74 21.19 -26.24
N GLY A 390 -10.06 20.27 -25.54
CA GLY A 390 -9.06 19.37 -26.11
C GLY A 390 -7.66 19.99 -26.17
N ASP A 391 -7.45 21.15 -25.55
CA ASP A 391 -6.15 21.82 -25.51
C ASP A 391 -5.28 21.24 -24.39
N ALA A 392 -3.98 21.19 -24.65
CA ALA A 392 -3.02 20.66 -23.68
C ALA A 392 -2.80 21.63 -22.52
N VAL A 393 -2.84 21.10 -21.30
CA VAL A 393 -2.52 21.84 -20.08
C VAL A 393 -1.28 21.24 -19.39
N PRO A 394 -0.53 22.02 -18.59
CA PRO A 394 0.69 21.53 -17.94
C PRO A 394 0.45 20.31 -17.05
N LEU A 395 1.46 19.44 -16.94
CA LEU A 395 1.47 18.34 -15.98
C LEU A 395 1.68 18.90 -14.56
N GLN A 396 0.91 18.42 -13.57
CA GLN A 396 1.11 18.68 -12.15
C GLN A 396 1.78 17.49 -11.47
N VAL A 397 2.32 17.73 -10.28
CA VAL A 397 2.93 16.69 -9.44
C VAL A 397 1.90 15.63 -9.04
N LEU A 398 0.71 16.06 -8.65
CA LEU A 398 -0.37 15.17 -8.22
C LEU A 398 -1.76 15.70 -8.62
N TYR A 399 -2.72 14.79 -8.64
CA TYR A 399 -4.12 15.03 -9.00
C TYR A 399 -5.07 14.38 -8.00
N GLY A 400 -6.31 14.89 -7.90
CA GLY A 400 -7.43 14.11 -7.38
C GLY A 400 -7.64 12.86 -8.24
N ILE A 401 -8.24 11.81 -7.68
CA ILE A 401 -8.38 10.54 -8.42
C ILE A 401 -9.36 10.63 -9.61
N GLY A 402 -10.19 11.67 -9.65
CA GLY A 402 -11.03 12.05 -10.78
C GLY A 402 -10.33 12.94 -11.82
N GLY A 403 -9.05 13.28 -11.61
CA GLY A 403 -8.27 14.22 -12.42
C GLY A 403 -8.39 15.67 -11.95
N GLU A 404 -8.96 15.89 -10.76
CA GLU A 404 -9.08 17.23 -10.17
C GLU A 404 -7.69 17.84 -9.96
N ARG A 405 -7.55 19.12 -10.34
CA ARG A 405 -6.27 19.85 -10.35
C ARG A 405 -6.03 20.73 -9.12
N ASP A 406 -7.09 20.98 -8.35
CA ASP A 406 -7.04 21.74 -7.11
C ASP A 406 -7.21 20.78 -5.93
N ILE A 407 -6.18 20.72 -5.09
CA ILE A 407 -6.07 19.81 -3.96
C ILE A 407 -5.61 20.62 -2.74
N THR A 408 -6.18 21.82 -2.60
CA THR A 408 -5.84 22.78 -1.55
C THR A 408 -5.77 22.09 -0.18
N GLU A 409 -4.58 22.19 0.44
CA GLU A 409 -4.32 21.66 1.78
C GLU A 409 -5.06 22.50 2.83
N THR A 410 -5.80 21.85 3.72
CA THR A 410 -6.47 22.47 4.87
C THR A 410 -6.35 21.59 6.12
N THR A 411 -6.49 22.19 7.30
CA THR A 411 -6.44 21.45 8.58
C THR A 411 -7.85 21.16 9.12
N LEU A 412 -7.97 20.02 9.80
CA LEU A 412 -9.17 19.58 10.50
C LEU A 412 -8.99 19.73 12.02
N ASP A 413 -9.15 20.95 12.53
CA ASP A 413 -8.92 21.26 13.95
C ASP A 413 -9.93 20.57 14.89
N ASN A 414 -11.03 20.03 14.34
CA ASN A 414 -12.05 19.29 15.07
C ASN A 414 -11.66 17.84 15.40
N LEU A 415 -10.52 17.34 14.90
CA LEU A 415 -10.04 15.99 15.14
C LEU A 415 -8.79 15.99 16.04
N GLY A 416 -8.72 15.01 16.94
CA GLY A 416 -7.57 14.81 17.84
C GLY A 416 -6.27 14.44 17.13
N GLY A 417 -6.39 13.72 16.01
CA GLY A 417 -5.27 13.09 15.31
C GLY A 417 -4.94 11.71 15.85
N TYR A 418 -4.37 10.85 15.00
CA TYR A 418 -3.94 9.51 15.40
C TYR A 418 -2.89 9.64 16.51
N ASP A 419 -3.17 9.06 17.68
CA ASP A 419 -2.29 9.14 18.86
C ASP A 419 -1.87 10.59 19.21
N GLN A 420 -2.81 11.54 19.04
CA GLN A 420 -2.62 12.99 19.25
C GLN A 420 -1.65 13.68 18.26
N ALA A 421 -1.28 13.03 17.16
CA ALA A 421 -0.47 13.67 16.12
C ALA A 421 -1.24 14.78 15.40
N ARG A 422 -0.67 15.98 15.38
CA ARG A 422 -1.31 17.18 14.82
C ARG A 422 -0.35 17.95 13.93
N PRO A 423 -0.86 18.65 12.90
CA PRO A 423 -2.28 18.78 12.55
C PRO A 423 -2.80 17.57 11.77
N VAL A 424 -4.13 17.42 11.71
CA VAL A 424 -4.81 16.54 10.75
C VAL A 424 -5.04 17.36 9.48
N ARG A 425 -4.56 16.88 8.34
CA ARG A 425 -4.64 17.55 7.03
C ARG A 425 -5.55 16.80 6.07
N ILE A 426 -6.23 17.56 5.23
CA ILE A 426 -6.86 17.07 4.01
C ILE A 426 -6.38 17.93 2.84
N GLY A 427 -6.33 17.36 1.64
CA GLY A 427 -5.60 17.99 0.55
C GLY A 427 -4.09 17.86 0.74
N ASN A 428 -3.31 18.35 -0.22
CA ASN A 428 -1.85 18.24 -0.16
C ASN A 428 -1.19 19.41 -0.88
N GLY A 429 -0.34 20.16 -0.16
CA GLY A 429 0.31 21.35 -0.67
C GLY A 429 1.29 21.12 -1.83
N ALA A 430 1.72 19.88 -2.08
CA ALA A 430 2.63 19.55 -3.18
C ALA A 430 2.01 19.77 -4.57
N TYR A 431 0.67 19.87 -4.68
CA TYR A 431 -0.04 20.00 -5.96
C TYR A 431 0.34 21.26 -6.77
N ASN A 432 0.88 22.26 -6.08
CA ASN A 432 1.31 23.55 -6.64
C ASN A 432 2.84 23.75 -6.58
N GLN A 433 3.62 22.67 -6.37
CA GLN A 433 5.07 22.71 -6.43
C GLN A 433 5.58 22.43 -7.85
N ASP A 434 6.71 23.04 -8.19
CA ASP A 434 7.50 22.69 -9.36
C ASP A 434 8.50 21.58 -8.99
N GLN A 435 8.28 20.38 -9.53
CA GLN A 435 9.17 19.23 -9.37
C GLN A 435 9.58 18.70 -10.74
N HIS A 436 10.90 18.59 -10.98
CA HIS A 436 11.42 18.29 -12.31
C HIS A 436 11.58 16.79 -12.59
N ASP A 437 11.45 15.94 -11.57
CA ASP A 437 11.56 14.49 -11.71
C ASP A 437 10.35 13.83 -12.39
N ILE A 438 9.19 14.50 -12.37
CA ILE A 438 7.93 13.95 -12.89
C ILE A 438 8.01 13.59 -14.39
N TRP A 439 8.74 14.37 -15.19
CA TRP A 439 8.88 14.12 -16.64
C TRP A 439 9.65 12.83 -16.91
N GLY A 440 10.77 12.65 -16.21
CA GLY A 440 11.59 11.45 -16.32
C GLY A 440 10.83 10.22 -15.85
N THR A 441 10.11 10.34 -14.75
CA THR A 441 9.37 9.21 -14.16
C THR A 441 8.26 8.74 -15.10
N MET A 442 7.51 9.68 -15.69
CA MET A 442 6.48 9.37 -16.68
C MET A 442 7.06 8.71 -17.94
N LEU A 443 8.13 9.28 -18.52
CA LEU A 443 8.74 8.76 -19.75
C LEU A 443 9.41 7.39 -19.55
N ASP A 444 9.99 7.13 -18.38
CA ASP A 444 10.56 5.81 -18.06
C ASP A 444 9.47 4.75 -17.95
N ALA A 445 8.36 5.04 -17.25
CA ALA A 445 7.22 4.13 -17.16
C ALA A 445 6.63 3.79 -18.54
N VAL A 446 6.44 4.80 -19.40
CA VAL A 446 5.94 4.59 -20.77
C VAL A 446 6.94 3.78 -21.59
N TYR A 447 8.23 4.09 -21.51
CA TYR A 447 9.26 3.35 -22.25
C TYR A 447 9.30 1.87 -21.87
N LEU A 448 9.24 1.55 -20.58
CA LEU A 448 9.22 0.16 -20.11
C LEU A 448 7.98 -0.59 -20.63
N HIS A 449 6.81 0.04 -20.59
CA HIS A 449 5.57 -0.54 -21.10
C HIS A 449 5.64 -0.76 -22.63
N VAL A 450 5.96 0.29 -23.40
CA VAL A 450 6.03 0.26 -24.87
C VAL A 450 7.09 -0.71 -25.38
N LYS A 451 8.24 -0.83 -24.70
CA LYS A 451 9.34 -1.71 -25.13
C LYS A 451 8.89 -3.16 -25.31
N SER A 452 7.92 -3.65 -24.53
CA SER A 452 7.36 -4.99 -24.76
C SER A 452 6.46 -5.11 -25.97
N ARG A 453 5.76 -4.04 -26.34
CA ARG A 453 4.83 -4.00 -27.48
C ARG A 453 5.50 -3.53 -28.79
N GLN A 454 6.71 -2.97 -28.70
CA GLN A 454 7.48 -2.41 -29.82
C GLN A 454 6.73 -1.33 -30.63
N GLN A 455 5.76 -0.65 -29.99
CA GLN A 455 4.93 0.37 -30.65
C GLN A 455 4.48 1.44 -29.66
N VAL A 456 4.71 2.70 -30.00
CA VAL A 456 4.18 3.85 -29.26
C VAL A 456 2.76 4.17 -29.77
N PRO A 457 1.74 4.27 -28.91
CA PRO A 457 0.41 4.72 -29.34
C PRO A 457 0.45 6.15 -29.91
N GLU A 458 -0.11 6.37 -31.10
CA GLU A 458 -0.15 7.69 -31.75
C GLU A 458 -0.85 8.76 -30.90
N THR A 459 -1.87 8.36 -30.14
CA THR A 459 -2.60 9.26 -29.25
C THR A 459 -1.76 9.73 -28.07
N LEU A 460 -0.75 8.95 -27.66
CA LEU A 460 0.12 9.27 -26.53
C LEU A 460 1.31 10.13 -26.95
N TRP A 461 1.75 10.03 -28.21
CA TRP A 461 2.95 10.71 -28.70
C TRP A 461 3.01 12.22 -28.38
N PRO A 462 1.95 13.02 -28.62
CA PRO A 462 1.97 14.45 -28.29
C PRO A 462 2.22 14.72 -26.80
N LEU A 463 1.69 13.88 -25.90
CA LEU A 463 1.94 14.02 -24.46
C LEU A 463 3.42 13.78 -24.14
N LEU A 464 4.01 12.74 -24.71
CA LEU A 464 5.42 12.37 -24.49
C LEU A 464 6.36 13.48 -24.98
N GLU A 465 6.13 13.98 -26.19
CA GLU A 465 6.89 15.07 -26.77
C GLU A 465 6.83 16.34 -25.89
N ARG A 466 5.64 16.70 -25.39
CA ARG A 466 5.50 17.83 -24.46
C ARG A 466 6.34 17.66 -23.19
N GLN A 467 6.38 16.46 -22.61
CA GLN A 467 7.17 16.24 -21.39
C GLN A 467 8.68 16.32 -21.64
N VAL A 468 9.16 15.83 -22.80
CA VAL A 468 10.57 16.00 -23.17
C VAL A 468 10.92 17.48 -23.33
N HIS A 469 10.07 18.25 -24.01
CA HIS A 469 10.28 19.69 -24.16
C HIS A 469 10.21 20.46 -22.84
N ALA A 470 9.34 20.06 -21.91
CA ALA A 470 9.31 20.62 -20.57
C ALA A 470 10.62 20.38 -19.82
N ALA A 471 11.17 19.16 -19.89
CA ALA A 471 12.49 18.85 -19.32
C ALA A 471 13.60 19.67 -19.98
N ILE A 472 13.62 19.81 -21.32
CA ILE A 472 14.60 20.66 -22.04
C ILE A 472 14.55 22.11 -21.55
N ALA A 473 13.35 22.66 -21.36
CA ALA A 473 13.16 24.04 -20.94
C ALA A 473 13.60 24.29 -19.49
N LYS A 474 13.45 23.30 -18.61
CA LYS A 474 13.55 23.48 -17.14
C LYS A 474 14.74 22.82 -16.48
N TRP A 475 15.46 21.91 -17.13
CA TRP A 475 16.52 21.14 -16.45
C TRP A 475 17.64 22.00 -15.87
N ARG A 476 17.84 23.25 -16.32
CA ARG A 476 18.83 24.18 -15.74
C ARG A 476 18.31 24.99 -14.54
N GLU A 477 17.04 24.87 -14.19
CA GLU A 477 16.42 25.60 -13.07
C GLU A 477 16.43 24.74 -11.78
N PRO A 478 16.49 25.33 -10.58
CA PRO A 478 16.30 24.60 -9.33
C PRO A 478 14.83 24.18 -9.14
N ASP A 479 14.58 23.16 -8.32
CA ASP A 479 13.23 22.61 -8.04
C ASP A 479 13.09 22.15 -6.58
N ARG A 480 12.00 21.46 -6.24
CA ARG A 480 11.71 20.95 -4.89
C ARG A 480 12.12 19.50 -4.64
N GLY A 481 12.68 18.82 -5.65
CA GLY A 481 13.17 17.45 -5.51
C GLY A 481 12.06 16.42 -5.28
N ILE A 482 12.46 15.15 -5.27
CA ILE A 482 11.55 14.01 -5.07
C ILE A 482 10.88 13.98 -3.69
N TRP A 483 11.53 14.59 -2.69
CA TRP A 483 11.04 14.64 -1.30
C TRP A 483 10.19 15.86 -1.00
N GLU A 484 9.84 16.66 -2.01
CA GLU A 484 8.86 17.76 -1.92
C GLU A 484 9.22 18.80 -0.86
N VAL A 485 10.52 19.08 -0.71
CA VAL A 485 11.04 19.86 0.42
C VAL A 485 10.39 21.25 0.47
N ARG A 486 10.07 21.71 1.68
CA ARG A 486 9.43 23.02 1.88
C ARG A 486 10.45 24.17 1.92
N GLY A 487 11.75 23.88 2.07
CA GLY A 487 12.86 24.83 1.97
C GLY A 487 13.11 25.42 0.55
N GLU A 488 14.07 26.32 0.38
CA GLU A 488 14.29 26.97 -0.93
C GLU A 488 14.60 25.97 -2.08
N PRO A 489 14.15 26.23 -3.32
CA PRO A 489 14.47 25.37 -4.46
C PRO A 489 15.99 25.21 -4.65
N GLN A 490 16.44 23.99 -4.96
CA GLN A 490 17.86 23.71 -5.19
C GLN A 490 18.08 22.90 -6.48
N HIS A 491 19.34 22.78 -6.90
CA HIS A 491 19.73 21.84 -7.96
C HIS A 491 19.88 20.45 -7.38
N PHE A 492 18.75 19.75 -7.18
CA PHE A 492 18.75 18.37 -6.72
C PHE A 492 19.31 17.42 -7.78
N THR A 493 20.35 16.67 -7.44
CA THR A 493 21.03 15.76 -8.38
C THR A 493 20.07 14.70 -8.91
N SER A 494 19.17 14.17 -8.07
CA SER A 494 18.14 13.21 -8.48
C SER A 494 17.16 13.80 -9.49
N SER A 495 16.71 15.05 -9.31
CA SER A 495 15.88 15.76 -10.29
C SER A 495 16.58 15.91 -11.64
N LYS A 496 17.88 16.25 -11.64
CA LYS A 496 18.66 16.36 -12.88
C LYS A 496 18.83 15.00 -13.57
N VAL A 497 19.09 13.94 -12.81
CA VAL A 497 19.10 12.57 -13.32
C VAL A 497 17.76 12.22 -13.95
N MET A 498 16.63 12.62 -13.36
CA MET A 498 15.32 12.36 -13.95
C MET A 498 15.03 13.24 -15.18
N CYS A 499 15.54 14.47 -15.26
CA CYS A 499 15.55 15.21 -16.53
C CYS A 499 16.37 14.47 -17.61
N TRP A 500 17.54 13.91 -17.26
CA TRP A 500 18.29 13.05 -18.17
C TRP A 500 17.48 11.83 -18.63
N VAL A 501 16.78 11.17 -17.70
CA VAL A 501 15.89 10.04 -18.02
C VAL A 501 14.81 10.47 -19.01
N ALA A 502 14.19 11.65 -18.81
CA ALA A 502 13.20 12.17 -19.76
C ALA A 502 13.76 12.25 -21.18
N LEU A 503 14.96 12.80 -21.35
CA LEU A 503 15.60 12.94 -22.65
C LEU A 503 16.02 11.59 -23.24
N ASP A 504 16.67 10.71 -22.47
CA ASP A 504 17.12 9.40 -22.95
C ASP A 504 15.94 8.48 -23.33
N ARG A 505 14.90 8.42 -22.50
CA ARG A 505 13.70 7.61 -22.79
C ARG A 505 12.86 8.24 -23.89
N GLY A 506 12.75 9.57 -23.91
CA GLY A 506 12.13 10.30 -25.01
C GLY A 506 12.80 10.00 -26.35
N ALA A 507 14.14 10.00 -26.41
CA ALA A 507 14.88 9.68 -27.63
C ALA A 507 14.62 8.24 -28.10
N LYS A 508 14.63 7.26 -27.20
CA LYS A 508 14.30 5.86 -27.52
C LYS A 508 12.87 5.69 -28.01
N LEU A 509 11.91 6.39 -27.40
CA LEU A 509 10.52 6.41 -27.85
C LEU A 509 10.38 7.08 -29.22
N ALA A 510 11.14 8.14 -29.49
CA ALA A 510 11.20 8.79 -30.80
C ALA A 510 11.71 7.85 -31.88
N GLU A 511 12.76 7.05 -31.60
CA GLU A 511 13.24 6.02 -32.54
C GLU A 511 12.16 4.99 -32.86
N LEU A 512 11.46 4.49 -31.82
CA LEU A 512 10.36 3.53 -31.99
C LEU A 512 9.16 4.13 -32.75
N HIS A 513 8.94 5.44 -32.64
CA HIS A 513 7.90 6.17 -33.38
C HIS A 513 8.35 6.59 -34.79
N GLY A 514 9.63 6.36 -35.16
CA GLY A 514 10.18 6.70 -36.48
C GLY A 514 10.72 8.12 -36.62
N GLN A 515 10.89 8.86 -35.52
CA GLN A 515 11.37 10.24 -35.47
C GLN A 515 12.87 10.34 -35.19
N ILE A 516 13.68 9.84 -36.14
CA ILE A 516 15.14 9.66 -35.97
C ILE A 516 15.89 10.98 -35.75
N GLU A 517 15.52 12.05 -36.46
CA GLU A 517 16.18 13.36 -36.31
C GLU A 517 15.98 13.92 -34.89
N ARG A 518 14.75 13.82 -34.39
CA ARG A 518 14.36 14.24 -33.05
C ARG A 518 15.02 13.40 -31.96
N ALA A 519 15.10 12.08 -32.17
CA ALA A 519 15.84 11.19 -31.28
C ALA A 519 17.31 11.62 -31.16
N THR A 520 17.95 11.94 -32.30
CA THR A 520 19.35 12.37 -32.34
C THR A 520 19.57 13.67 -31.56
N GLU A 521 18.68 14.65 -31.73
CA GLU A 521 18.69 15.91 -30.97
C GLU A 521 18.56 15.65 -29.45
N TRP A 522 17.59 14.82 -29.06
CA TRP A 522 17.33 14.54 -27.65
C TRP A 522 18.45 13.75 -26.98
N TYR A 523 19.12 12.82 -27.69
CA TYR A 523 20.32 12.16 -27.19
C TYR A 523 21.47 13.15 -26.94
N ALA A 524 21.68 14.13 -27.84
CA ALA A 524 22.73 15.12 -27.66
C ALA A 524 22.48 16.00 -26.41
N ILE A 525 21.22 16.35 -26.15
CA ILE A 525 20.85 17.08 -24.93
C ILE A 525 20.99 16.18 -23.69
N ALA A 526 20.63 14.89 -23.78
CA ALA A 526 20.88 13.93 -22.70
C ALA A 526 22.38 13.87 -22.35
N ASP A 527 23.27 13.82 -23.34
CA ASP A 527 24.72 13.85 -23.11
C ASP A 527 25.19 15.13 -22.44
N GLU A 528 24.60 16.29 -22.78
CA GLU A 528 24.85 17.56 -22.10
C GLU A 528 24.46 17.50 -20.62
N ILE A 529 23.22 17.06 -20.32
CA ILE A 529 22.71 16.95 -18.95
C ILE A 529 23.59 15.97 -18.15
N LYS A 530 23.97 14.84 -18.77
CA LYS A 530 24.85 13.84 -18.14
C LYS A 530 26.20 14.45 -17.79
N ALA A 531 26.83 15.20 -18.71
CA ALA A 531 28.10 15.85 -18.44
C ALA A 531 28.00 16.88 -17.30
N ASP A 532 26.92 17.65 -17.26
CA ASP A 532 26.64 18.62 -16.19
C ASP A 532 26.49 17.93 -14.82
N ILE A 533 25.67 16.87 -14.73
CA ILE A 533 25.49 16.09 -13.50
C ILE A 533 26.83 15.51 -13.01
N LEU A 534 27.63 14.93 -13.91
CA LEU A 534 28.91 14.32 -13.53
C LEU A 534 29.95 15.35 -13.08
N THR A 535 29.78 16.61 -13.49
CA THR A 535 30.66 17.72 -13.10
C THR A 535 30.23 18.31 -11.76
N ASN A 536 28.92 18.49 -11.55
CA ASN A 536 28.39 19.31 -10.45
C ASN A 536 27.74 18.50 -9.31
N GLY A 537 27.23 17.31 -9.60
CA GLY A 537 26.50 16.45 -8.65
C GLY A 537 27.33 15.32 -8.04
N VAL A 538 28.65 15.30 -8.25
CA VAL A 538 29.57 14.26 -7.76
C VAL A 538 30.72 14.90 -6.99
N THR A 539 31.01 14.38 -5.80
CA THR A 539 32.19 14.78 -5.01
C THR A 539 33.50 14.40 -5.69
N GLY A 540 34.61 15.01 -5.26
CA GLY A 540 35.96 14.60 -5.69
C GLY A 540 36.31 13.14 -5.38
N THR A 541 35.59 12.50 -4.44
CA THR A 541 35.72 11.08 -4.10
C THR A 541 34.82 10.15 -4.95
N GLY A 542 34.07 10.70 -5.91
CA GLY A 542 33.22 9.92 -6.80
C GLY A 542 31.85 9.55 -6.24
N VAL A 543 31.38 10.22 -5.19
CA VAL A 543 30.05 9.95 -4.59
C VAL A 543 29.05 11.00 -5.06
N PHE A 544 27.89 10.58 -5.57
CA PHE A 544 26.79 11.50 -5.89
C PHE A 544 26.22 12.13 -4.61
N THR A 545 25.85 13.41 -4.68
CA THR A 545 25.35 14.19 -3.54
C THR A 545 23.95 14.73 -3.79
N GLN A 546 23.22 15.01 -2.70
CA GLN A 546 21.83 15.47 -2.73
C GLN A 546 21.63 16.64 -3.70
N THR A 547 22.50 17.64 -3.60
CA THR A 547 22.46 18.85 -4.44
C THR A 547 23.82 19.14 -5.05
N TYR A 548 23.80 19.91 -6.13
CA TYR A 548 25.02 20.35 -6.82
C TYR A 548 25.94 21.15 -5.90
N GLY A 549 27.22 20.79 -5.89
CA GLY A 549 28.24 21.40 -5.03
C GLY A 549 28.11 21.10 -3.53
N GLY A 550 27.10 20.34 -3.10
CA GLY A 550 26.93 19.88 -1.72
C GLY A 550 27.75 18.63 -1.39
N GLU A 551 27.70 18.21 -0.12
CA GLU A 551 28.36 16.98 0.38
C GLU A 551 27.38 15.97 1.01
N THR A 552 26.10 16.33 1.11
CA THR A 552 25.06 15.54 1.78
C THR A 552 24.67 14.32 0.95
N LEU A 553 24.51 13.16 1.59
CA LEU A 553 23.99 11.94 0.96
C LEU A 553 22.46 11.99 0.88
N ASP A 554 21.91 11.39 -0.16
CA ASP A 554 20.47 11.24 -0.34
C ASP A 554 20.14 9.88 -0.93
N ALA A 555 19.16 9.19 -0.36
CA ALA A 555 18.75 7.86 -0.77
C ALA A 555 18.17 7.81 -2.20
N SER A 556 17.63 8.92 -2.71
CA SER A 556 17.16 9.02 -4.10
C SER A 556 18.26 8.76 -5.12
N LEU A 557 19.54 8.89 -4.75
CA LEU A 557 20.67 8.58 -5.62
C LEU A 557 20.94 7.08 -5.79
N LEU A 558 20.25 6.22 -5.05
CA LEU A 558 20.16 4.78 -5.37
C LEU A 558 19.48 4.57 -6.73
N LEU A 559 18.62 5.50 -7.17
CA LEU A 559 17.96 5.43 -8.47
C LEU A 559 18.96 5.52 -9.63
N VAL A 560 20.14 6.12 -9.45
CA VAL A 560 21.16 6.29 -10.51
C VAL A 560 21.46 4.97 -11.24
N VAL A 561 21.62 3.88 -10.49
CA VAL A 561 21.88 2.55 -11.07
C VAL A 561 20.59 1.90 -11.59
N LEU A 562 19.47 2.12 -10.93
CA LEU A 562 18.18 1.52 -11.26
C LEU A 562 17.61 2.08 -12.58
N VAL A 563 17.80 3.37 -12.84
CA VAL A 563 17.39 4.04 -14.09
C VAL A 563 18.46 3.97 -15.19
N ARG A 564 19.57 3.28 -14.94
CA ARG A 564 20.67 3.06 -15.91
C ARG A 564 21.36 4.37 -16.36
N PHE A 565 21.47 5.36 -15.47
CA PHE A 565 22.22 6.60 -15.75
C PHE A 565 23.71 6.30 -16.03
N LEU A 566 24.28 5.40 -15.22
CA LEU A 566 25.62 4.85 -15.37
C LEU A 566 25.61 3.31 -15.25
N PRO A 567 26.59 2.62 -15.82
CA PRO A 567 26.78 1.17 -15.62
C PRO A 567 26.94 0.80 -14.14
N PRO A 568 26.46 -0.40 -13.72
CA PRO A 568 26.58 -0.83 -12.32
C PRO A 568 28.02 -0.97 -11.80
N ASP A 569 28.99 -1.20 -12.69
CA ASP A 569 30.42 -1.32 -12.37
C ASP A 569 31.16 0.04 -12.38
N ASP A 570 30.49 1.14 -12.72
CA ASP A 570 31.08 2.48 -12.61
C ASP A 570 31.44 2.77 -11.15
N HIS A 571 32.70 3.17 -10.92
CA HIS A 571 33.20 3.44 -9.57
C HIS A 571 32.34 4.44 -8.79
N ARG A 572 31.70 5.41 -9.47
CA ARG A 572 30.83 6.40 -8.81
C ARG A 572 29.52 5.81 -8.33
N VAL A 573 28.94 4.90 -9.12
CA VAL A 573 27.74 4.15 -8.74
C VAL A 573 28.03 3.31 -7.52
N ARG A 574 29.07 2.47 -7.60
CA ARG A 574 29.46 1.59 -6.49
C ARG A 574 29.79 2.40 -5.23
N ALA A 575 30.55 3.49 -5.35
CA ALA A 575 30.89 4.35 -4.22
C ALA A 575 29.64 4.98 -3.57
N THR A 576 28.67 5.40 -4.38
CA THR A 576 27.42 6.00 -3.89
C THR A 576 26.55 4.98 -3.15
N VAL A 577 26.31 3.80 -3.76
CA VAL A 577 25.50 2.73 -3.13
C VAL A 577 26.12 2.29 -1.80
N LEU A 578 27.43 2.06 -1.76
CA LEU A 578 28.12 1.67 -0.54
C LEU A 578 28.12 2.78 0.51
N SER A 579 28.32 4.04 0.10
CA SER A 579 28.25 5.18 1.02
C SER A 579 26.88 5.33 1.66
N ILE A 580 25.80 5.16 0.90
CA ILE A 580 24.43 5.19 1.44
C ILE A 580 24.22 4.01 2.40
N ALA A 581 24.60 2.80 1.99
CA ALA A 581 24.46 1.61 2.84
C ALA A 581 25.19 1.72 4.19
N ASP A 582 26.38 2.32 4.18
CA ASP A 582 27.26 2.35 5.34
C ASP A 582 27.09 3.62 6.19
N ARG A 583 26.60 4.73 5.62
CA ARG A 583 26.57 6.06 6.29
C ARG A 583 25.21 6.74 6.33
N LEU A 584 24.23 6.31 5.54
CA LEU A 584 22.86 6.85 5.52
C LEU A 584 21.85 5.83 6.05
N THR A 585 22.26 5.04 7.03
CA THR A 585 21.38 4.09 7.72
C THR A 585 21.29 4.39 9.21
N GLU A 586 20.16 4.04 9.81
CA GLU A 586 19.96 3.97 11.26
C GLU A 586 19.41 2.59 11.60
N ASN A 587 20.08 1.90 12.52
CA ASN A 587 19.79 0.50 12.86
C ASN A 587 19.69 -0.41 11.63
N GLY A 588 20.33 -0.09 10.50
CA GLY A 588 20.28 -0.86 9.25
C GLY A 588 19.08 -0.58 8.34
N LEU A 589 18.23 0.40 8.64
CA LEU A 589 17.23 0.95 7.73
C LEU A 589 17.75 2.27 7.15
N VAL A 590 17.44 2.54 5.87
CA VAL A 590 17.93 3.70 5.13
C VAL A 590 17.06 4.92 5.41
N LEU A 591 17.69 6.07 5.69
CA LEU A 591 17.03 7.37 5.81
C LEU A 591 16.93 8.04 4.42
N ARG A 592 15.94 8.92 4.20
CA ARG A 592 15.91 9.75 2.97
C ARG A 592 17.18 10.59 2.84
N TYR A 593 17.48 11.31 3.90
CA TYR A 593 18.65 12.15 4.14
C TYR A 593 18.78 12.34 5.66
N ARG A 594 19.83 13.03 6.13
CA ARG A 594 19.97 13.39 7.55
C ARG A 594 19.36 14.78 7.79
N THR A 595 18.33 14.86 8.61
CA THR A 595 17.62 16.11 8.94
C THR A 595 18.53 17.15 9.60
N GLU A 596 19.64 16.74 10.23
CA GLU A 596 20.62 17.68 10.80
C GLU A 596 21.45 18.42 9.74
N THR A 597 21.49 17.91 8.52
CA THR A 597 22.35 18.40 7.43
C THR A 597 21.57 18.83 6.18
N THR A 598 20.24 18.72 6.22
CA THR A 598 19.34 19.08 5.12
C THR A 598 18.27 20.02 5.65
N ASP A 599 18.13 21.19 5.04
CA ASP A 599 17.01 22.09 5.28
C ASP A 599 15.81 21.63 4.42
N ASP A 600 14.95 20.80 5.01
CA ASP A 600 13.72 20.32 4.39
C ASP A 600 12.53 21.28 4.63
N GLY A 601 12.74 22.35 5.40
CA GLY A 601 11.71 23.32 5.79
C GLY A 601 10.77 22.82 6.90
N LEU A 602 11.10 21.74 7.60
CA LEU A 602 10.30 21.14 8.68
C LEU A 602 11.15 20.91 9.93
N SER A 603 10.49 20.68 11.08
CA SER A 603 11.17 20.46 12.36
C SER A 603 11.03 19.02 12.85
N GLY A 604 11.95 18.57 13.71
CA GLY A 604 11.89 17.26 14.35
C GLY A 604 12.49 16.11 13.54
N ALA A 605 12.35 14.91 14.10
CA ALA A 605 12.83 13.67 13.48
C ALA A 605 11.84 13.13 12.44
N GLU A 606 12.30 12.14 11.68
CA GLU A 606 11.55 11.37 10.70
C GLU A 606 11.80 9.88 10.98
N GLY A 607 10.83 9.02 10.70
CA GLY A 607 11.07 7.58 10.67
C GLY A 607 11.96 7.20 9.47
N SER A 608 12.23 5.90 9.33
CA SER A 608 12.95 5.43 8.14
C SER A 608 11.93 5.17 7.02
N PHE A 609 11.97 6.00 5.97
CA PHE A 609 11.10 5.81 4.82
C PHE A 609 11.43 4.48 4.12
N THR A 610 10.48 3.53 4.23
CA THR A 610 10.72 2.10 3.94
C THR A 610 11.20 1.85 2.51
N ILE A 611 10.72 2.65 1.56
CA ILE A 611 11.11 2.59 0.16
C ILE A 611 12.64 2.68 -0.05
N CYS A 612 13.31 3.55 0.70
CA CYS A 612 14.75 3.77 0.55
C CYS A 612 15.55 2.49 0.84
N SER A 613 15.08 1.69 1.81
CA SER A 613 15.71 0.42 2.14
C SER A 613 15.47 -0.63 1.05
N PHE A 614 14.28 -0.67 0.44
CA PHE A 614 14.02 -1.54 -0.71
C PHE A 614 14.79 -1.11 -1.97
N TRP A 615 14.96 0.19 -2.22
CA TRP A 615 15.85 0.67 -3.28
C TRP A 615 17.29 0.24 -3.05
N LEU A 616 17.76 0.25 -1.80
CA LEU A 616 19.11 -0.20 -1.48
C LEU A 616 19.28 -1.69 -1.76
N VAL A 617 18.27 -2.54 -1.46
CA VAL A 617 18.28 -3.96 -1.85
C VAL A 617 18.50 -4.08 -3.36
N SER A 618 17.67 -3.42 -4.17
CA SER A 618 17.78 -3.46 -5.62
C SER A 618 19.15 -2.98 -6.11
N ALA A 619 19.64 -1.86 -5.59
CA ALA A 619 20.93 -1.29 -5.98
C ALA A 619 22.11 -2.18 -5.59
N LEU A 620 22.06 -2.83 -4.42
CA LEU A 620 23.07 -3.80 -3.99
C LEU A 620 23.13 -5.03 -4.92
N VAL A 621 21.97 -5.54 -5.37
CA VAL A 621 21.94 -6.61 -6.38
C VAL A 621 22.63 -6.17 -7.66
N GLU A 622 22.32 -4.97 -8.15
CA GLU A 622 22.87 -4.42 -9.40
C GLU A 622 24.40 -4.29 -9.36
N ILE A 623 24.97 -3.86 -8.23
CA ILE A 623 26.43 -3.74 -8.08
C ILE A 623 27.12 -5.06 -7.66
N GLY A 624 26.39 -6.18 -7.67
CA GLY A 624 26.91 -7.52 -7.39
C GLY A 624 27.01 -7.91 -5.90
N GLU A 625 26.53 -7.08 -4.98
CA GLU A 625 26.53 -7.29 -3.52
C GLU A 625 25.32 -8.13 -3.05
N LEU A 626 25.05 -9.25 -3.75
CA LEU A 626 23.83 -10.05 -3.56
C LEU A 626 23.59 -10.47 -2.11
N GLN A 627 24.64 -10.84 -1.37
CA GLN A 627 24.43 -11.34 0.00
C GLN A 627 24.02 -10.24 0.98
N ARG A 628 24.53 -9.01 0.78
CA ARG A 628 24.05 -7.84 1.55
C ARG A 628 22.61 -7.52 1.18
N ALA A 629 22.28 -7.58 -0.11
CA ALA A 629 20.92 -7.35 -0.60
C ALA A 629 19.93 -8.35 -0.01
N LYS A 630 20.26 -9.65 -0.01
CA LYS A 630 19.43 -10.72 0.54
C LYS A 630 19.16 -10.51 2.03
N HIS A 631 20.20 -10.26 2.82
CA HIS A 631 20.05 -10.05 4.26
C HIS A 631 19.16 -8.83 4.58
N LEU A 632 19.36 -7.72 3.87
CA LEU A 632 18.51 -6.55 4.02
C LEU A 632 17.06 -6.85 3.59
N CYS A 633 16.86 -7.59 2.49
CA CYS A 633 15.54 -7.99 2.03
C CYS A 633 14.81 -8.87 3.04
N GLU A 634 15.46 -9.91 3.57
CA GLU A 634 14.92 -10.78 4.63
C GLU A 634 14.47 -9.99 5.85
N ARG A 635 15.29 -9.02 6.25
CA ARG A 635 14.97 -8.13 7.37
C ARG A 635 13.76 -7.26 7.06
N LEU A 636 13.70 -6.64 5.88
CA LEU A 636 12.56 -5.81 5.46
C LEU A 636 11.28 -6.64 5.42
N LEU A 637 11.33 -7.86 4.86
CA LEU A 637 10.21 -8.80 4.85
C LEU A 637 9.74 -9.19 6.26
N GLY A 638 10.66 -9.19 7.24
CA GLY A 638 10.34 -9.42 8.65
C GLY A 638 9.57 -8.29 9.34
N TYR A 639 9.57 -7.07 8.76
CA TYR A 639 8.76 -5.95 9.26
C TYR A 639 7.35 -5.91 8.67
N ALA A 640 6.99 -6.83 7.77
CA ALA A 640 5.63 -6.87 7.23
C ALA A 640 4.59 -6.97 8.35
N SER A 641 3.45 -6.32 8.18
CA SER A 641 2.34 -6.53 9.11
C SER A 641 1.91 -8.00 9.17
N PRO A 642 1.12 -8.43 10.17
CA PRO A 642 0.56 -9.79 10.20
C PRO A 642 -0.23 -10.16 8.94
N LEU A 643 -0.68 -9.16 8.18
CA LEU A 643 -1.42 -9.29 6.92
C LEU A 643 -0.56 -8.99 5.67
N GLN A 644 0.77 -8.92 5.84
CA GLN A 644 1.78 -8.66 4.82
C GLN A 644 1.62 -7.29 4.13
N LEU A 645 1.18 -6.28 4.88
CA LEU A 645 1.05 -4.90 4.43
C LEU A 645 2.18 -4.02 4.99
N TYR A 646 2.44 -2.89 4.34
CA TYR A 646 3.43 -1.91 4.77
C TYR A 646 2.86 -0.49 4.77
N ALA A 647 3.21 0.26 5.81
CA ALA A 647 3.08 1.71 5.83
C ALA A 647 4.22 2.38 5.06
N GLU A 648 4.20 3.71 5.06
CA GLU A 648 5.22 4.58 4.51
C GLU A 648 6.59 4.41 5.18
N GLU A 649 6.62 4.44 6.51
CA GLU A 649 7.86 4.40 7.28
C GLU A 649 7.85 3.29 8.33
N ILE A 650 9.06 2.93 8.74
CA ILE A 650 9.30 2.03 9.87
C ILE A 650 10.17 2.78 10.88
N ASP A 651 9.75 2.76 12.15
CA ASP A 651 10.60 3.19 13.26
C ASP A 651 11.81 2.26 13.34
N SER A 652 13.02 2.81 13.21
CA SER A 652 14.25 2.02 13.11
C SER A 652 14.59 1.27 14.41
N ARG A 653 14.02 1.65 15.55
CA ARG A 653 14.29 1.07 16.87
C ARG A 653 13.26 0.03 17.25
N SER A 654 11.98 0.35 17.11
CA SER A 654 10.86 -0.51 17.55
C SER A 654 10.29 -1.38 16.43
N GLY A 655 10.55 -1.04 15.16
CA GLY A 655 9.92 -1.69 14.01
C GLY A 655 8.45 -1.31 13.80
N ARG A 656 7.94 -0.31 14.53
CA ARG A 656 6.55 0.16 14.42
C ARG A 656 6.36 0.82 13.05
N HIS A 657 5.22 0.56 12.42
CA HIS A 657 4.84 1.25 11.18
C HIS A 657 4.38 2.69 11.49
N LEU A 658 4.84 3.63 10.67
CA LEU A 658 4.59 5.06 10.76
C LEU A 658 4.17 5.58 9.37
N GLY A 659 3.53 6.75 9.32
CA GLY A 659 3.01 7.36 8.10
C GLY A 659 1.81 6.62 7.49
N ASN A 660 1.46 6.97 6.26
CA ASN A 660 0.22 6.49 5.63
C ASN A 660 0.23 4.99 5.29
N PHE A 661 -0.96 4.35 5.27
CA PHE A 661 -1.11 2.89 5.20
C PHE A 661 -2.35 2.40 4.41
N PRO A 662 -2.26 1.27 3.68
CA PRO A 662 -1.00 0.75 3.14
C PRO A 662 -0.46 1.72 2.09
N GLN A 663 0.86 1.81 1.97
CA GLN A 663 1.48 2.73 1.03
C GLN A 663 1.82 2.04 -0.30
N ALA A 664 1.35 2.60 -1.42
CA ALA A 664 1.64 2.08 -2.76
C ALA A 664 3.14 2.04 -3.04
N PHE A 665 3.84 3.13 -2.70
CA PHE A 665 5.24 3.29 -3.09
C PHE A 665 6.17 2.25 -2.42
N THR A 666 5.91 1.94 -1.14
CA THR A 666 6.61 0.85 -0.43
C THR A 666 6.28 -0.53 -0.99
N HIS A 667 5.01 -0.83 -1.24
CA HIS A 667 4.61 -2.12 -1.82
C HIS A 667 5.19 -2.36 -3.22
N LEU A 668 5.31 -1.31 -4.03
CA LEU A 668 6.05 -1.37 -5.27
C LEU A 668 7.52 -1.71 -5.05
N ALA A 669 8.21 -0.94 -4.20
CA ALA A 669 9.64 -1.08 -4.04
C ALA A 669 10.02 -2.47 -3.53
N LEU A 670 9.16 -3.05 -2.69
CA LEU A 670 9.20 -4.45 -2.30
C LEU A 670 9.15 -5.38 -3.52
N ILE A 671 8.19 -5.24 -4.43
CA ILE A 671 8.08 -6.09 -5.62
C ILE A 671 9.38 -6.07 -6.42
N ASN A 672 9.94 -4.89 -6.65
CA ASN A 672 11.17 -4.74 -7.43
C ASN A 672 12.38 -5.36 -6.72
N ALA A 673 12.55 -5.06 -5.43
CA ALA A 673 13.64 -5.59 -4.61
C ALA A 673 13.62 -7.12 -4.51
N VAL A 674 12.45 -7.68 -4.19
CA VAL A 674 12.24 -9.13 -4.09
C VAL A 674 12.50 -9.80 -5.44
N THR A 675 12.00 -9.21 -6.54
CA THR A 675 12.23 -9.76 -7.88
C THR A 675 13.70 -9.71 -8.29
N HIS A 676 14.42 -8.63 -7.95
CA HIS A 676 15.85 -8.51 -8.20
C HIS A 676 16.64 -9.60 -7.47
N VAL A 677 16.35 -9.84 -6.19
CA VAL A 677 17.02 -10.89 -5.41
C VAL A 677 16.74 -12.27 -6.00
N ILE A 678 15.46 -12.61 -6.23
CA ILE A 678 15.07 -13.92 -6.78
C ILE A 678 15.75 -14.19 -8.12
N ARG A 679 15.71 -13.23 -9.06
CA ARG A 679 16.36 -13.38 -10.37
C ARG A 679 17.87 -13.57 -10.25
N ALA A 680 18.52 -12.87 -9.32
CA ALA A 680 19.95 -12.99 -9.09
C ALA A 680 20.34 -14.33 -8.45
N GLU A 681 19.51 -14.88 -7.57
CA GLU A 681 19.67 -16.24 -7.02
C GLU A 681 19.51 -17.30 -8.12
N GLU A 682 18.41 -17.24 -8.88
CA GLU A 682 18.13 -18.19 -9.97
C GLU A 682 19.21 -18.14 -11.06
N SER A 683 19.75 -16.96 -11.38
CA SER A 683 20.83 -16.81 -12.36
C SER A 683 22.15 -17.43 -11.89
N ARG A 684 22.42 -17.44 -10.58
CA ARG A 684 23.58 -18.13 -9.99
C ARG A 684 23.38 -19.64 -10.01
N ASP A 685 22.18 -20.10 -9.69
CA ASP A 685 21.84 -21.53 -9.71
C ASP A 685 21.81 -22.11 -11.13
N ALA A 686 21.46 -21.30 -12.12
CA ALA A 686 21.50 -21.65 -13.55
C ALA A 686 22.94 -21.81 -14.12
N GLY A 687 24.00 -21.61 -13.33
CA GLY A 687 25.39 -21.54 -13.81
C GLY A 687 26.46 -22.26 -12.98
N GLN A 688 26.47 -23.60 -12.97
CA GLN A 688 27.59 -24.46 -13.43
C GLN A 688 27.02 -25.86 -13.71
N PHE A 689 26.73 -26.18 -14.98
CA PHE A 689 26.60 -27.58 -15.38
C PHE A 689 27.98 -28.23 -15.26
N GLN A 690 28.21 -28.98 -14.18
CA GLN A 690 29.30 -29.95 -14.14
C GLN A 690 28.80 -31.25 -14.81
N PRO A 691 29.35 -31.65 -15.96
CA PRO A 691 29.11 -32.99 -16.46
C PRO A 691 29.53 -33.99 -15.38
N ALA A 692 28.72 -35.02 -15.12
CA ALA A 692 29.05 -36.07 -14.15
C ALA A 692 30.42 -36.74 -14.40
N HIS A 693 31.01 -36.52 -15.58
CA HIS A 693 32.35 -36.95 -15.96
C HIS A 693 33.12 -35.81 -16.67
N GLY A 694 33.62 -34.83 -15.90
CA GLY A 694 34.72 -33.97 -16.36
C GLY A 694 36.06 -34.70 -16.27
N PRO A 695 37.01 -34.53 -17.21
CA PRO A 695 38.27 -35.25 -17.19
C PRO A 695 39.07 -34.87 -15.93
N SER A 696 39.39 -35.89 -15.13
CA SER A 696 40.32 -35.79 -14.00
C SER A 696 41.64 -35.20 -14.49
N GLY A 697 42.01 -34.05 -13.93
CA GLY A 697 43.21 -33.32 -14.33
C GLY A 697 44.49 -34.16 -14.25
N HIS A 698 45.38 -33.89 -15.19
CA HIS A 698 46.81 -34.20 -15.13
C HIS A 698 47.60 -32.90 -15.03
#